data_AF-G1M4L8-F1
#
_entry.id   AF-G1M4L8-F1
#
_cell.length_a   1.000
_cell.length_b   1.000
_cell.length_c   1.000
_cell.angle_alpha   90.00
_cell.angle_beta   90.00
_cell.angle_gamma   90.00
#
_symmetry.space_group_name_H-M   'P 1'
#
loop_
_entity.id
_entity.type
_entity.pdbx_description
1 polymer ?
#
loop_
_entity_poly.entity_id
_entity_poly.type
_entity_poly.pdbx_seq_one_letter_code
_entity_poly.pdbx_strand_id
1 'polypeptide(L)'
;CLIFGVKWEEEDLRNCMCARLSALIPRPFVEARAAIHGLSMYQEIGFQKDSQGEYKASQCIHMDCLRWVKRDSYLPVGSHNLKAAAKAKLGYDPVELDPEDMCRMATEQPQTLATYSVSDAVATYYLYMKYVHPFIFALCTIIPMEPDEVLRKGSGTLCEALLMVQAFHANIIFPNKQEQEFNKLTDDGHVLDSETYVGGHVEALESGVFRSDIPCRFRMNPAAFDFLLQRVEKTMRHAIEEEEKVPMEQVTNFQEVTLQGAARNHCHVPCLVDWLLSVACLLRICCRLPCGGAMPASRSEYHRIQHQLESEKFPPLTAEGPPRAFHELSREEQAKYEKRRLSDYCRKAYKKIHVTRVEERLTTVCQRENSFYVDTVRAFRDRRYEFKGLHKVWKKKLSAAMELGDAAEVKRCKNMEVLYDSLQLAHKCILNSFYGYVMRRGARWYSMEMAGIVCFTGANIITQARELIEQIGRPLELDTDGIWCVLPNSFPENFVIKTTSVKKPKVTISYPGAMLNIMVKEGFTNDQYQELTEPSSLTYVTRSENSIFFEVDGPYLAMILPASKEEGKKLKKRYAVFNEDGSLAELKGFEIKRRGELQLIKIFQSSVFEAFLKGSTLEEVYGSVAKVADYWLDVLYSKVRPPSSFPGCEGFWFPPL
;
A
#
# COMPACT_ATOMS: atom_id res chain seq x y z
N CYS A 1 -13.48 -29.65 -24.91
CA CYS A 1 -12.73 -29.20 -23.73
C CYS A 1 -13.04 -30.12 -22.55
N LEU A 2 -12.20 -31.14 -22.36
CA LEU A 2 -12.40 -32.24 -21.40
C LEU A 2 -12.00 -31.79 -19.99
N ILE A 3 -12.92 -31.98 -19.03
CA ILE A 3 -12.68 -31.82 -17.59
C ILE A 3 -12.07 -33.13 -17.09
N PHE A 4 -10.77 -33.17 -16.81
CA PHE A 4 -10.17 -34.30 -16.08
C PHE A 4 -10.20 -34.01 -14.58
N GLY A 5 -11.13 -34.68 -13.88
CA GLY A 5 -11.09 -34.81 -12.44
C GLY A 5 -10.04 -35.83 -12.03
N VAL A 6 -8.99 -35.39 -11.34
CA VAL A 6 -8.08 -36.31 -10.66
C VAL A 6 -8.62 -36.53 -9.24
N LYS A 7 -9.13 -37.73 -9.00
CA LYS A 7 -9.53 -38.24 -7.69
C LYS A 7 -8.26 -38.59 -6.92
N TRP A 8 -7.98 -37.89 -5.82
CA TRP A 8 -7.06 -38.34 -4.77
C TRP A 8 -7.83 -38.33 -3.45
N GLU A 9 -7.91 -39.51 -2.85
CA GLU A 9 -8.56 -39.79 -1.58
C GLU A 9 -7.74 -39.18 -0.42
N GLU A 10 -8.31 -38.19 0.25
CA GLU A 10 -8.01 -37.83 1.64
C GLU A 10 -9.32 -37.34 2.26
N GLU A 11 -9.77 -38.04 3.31
CA GLU A 11 -11.19 -38.12 3.70
C GLU A 11 -11.74 -36.94 4.51
N ASP A 12 -10.91 -35.96 4.89
CA ASP A 12 -11.26 -34.95 5.92
C ASP A 12 -11.57 -33.53 5.41
N LEU A 13 -11.59 -33.28 4.09
CA LEU A 13 -11.77 -31.93 3.50
C LEU A 13 -13.06 -31.73 2.68
N ARG A 14 -14.13 -32.49 2.98
CA ARG A 14 -15.36 -32.50 2.16
C ARG A 14 -16.12 -31.17 2.08
N ASN A 15 -15.93 -30.23 3.01
CA ASN A 15 -16.69 -28.97 3.04
C ASN A 15 -16.07 -27.80 2.23
N CYS A 16 -14.88 -27.97 1.64
CA CYS A 16 -14.21 -26.98 0.80
C CYS A 16 -13.99 -27.46 -0.64
N MET A 17 -14.99 -28.13 -1.24
CA MET A 17 -14.82 -28.76 -2.56
C MET A 17 -14.67 -27.79 -3.76
N CYS A 18 -14.82 -26.48 -3.60
CA CYS A 18 -14.84 -25.53 -4.74
C CYS A 18 -13.70 -24.50 -4.77
N ALA A 19 -12.50 -24.91 -4.34
CA ALA A 19 -11.25 -24.24 -4.72
C ALA A 19 -10.45 -25.04 -5.77
N ARG A 20 -10.86 -26.26 -6.11
CA ARG A 20 -10.05 -27.18 -6.93
C ARG A 20 -10.00 -26.88 -8.43
N LEU A 21 -10.85 -26.01 -9.00
CA LEU A 21 -10.85 -25.68 -10.45
C LEU A 21 -11.58 -24.37 -10.84
N SER A 22 -11.96 -23.51 -9.88
CA SER A 22 -12.93 -22.43 -10.11
C SER A 22 -12.41 -21.17 -10.82
N ALA A 23 -11.09 -20.97 -10.93
CA ALA A 23 -10.54 -19.74 -11.52
C ALA A 23 -10.34 -19.78 -13.04
N LEU A 24 -10.50 -20.94 -13.68
CA LEU A 24 -10.08 -21.15 -15.08
C LEU A 24 -11.19 -20.97 -16.12
N ILE A 25 -12.43 -21.31 -15.78
CA ILE A 25 -13.56 -21.18 -16.71
C ILE A 25 -14.61 -20.27 -16.08
N PRO A 26 -14.97 -19.13 -16.71
CA PRO A 26 -16.04 -18.28 -16.22
C PRO A 26 -17.33 -19.09 -16.03
N ARG A 27 -17.90 -19.07 -14.82
CA ARG A 27 -19.20 -19.70 -14.52
C ARG A 27 -20.34 -19.32 -15.51
N PRO A 28 -20.40 -18.09 -16.06
CA PRO A 28 -21.30 -17.75 -17.18
C PRO A 28 -21.19 -18.67 -18.39
N PHE A 29 -19.97 -19.07 -18.74
CA PHE A 29 -19.73 -19.96 -19.87
C PHE A 29 -20.27 -21.37 -19.59
N VAL A 30 -20.02 -21.91 -18.38
CA VAL A 30 -20.49 -23.24 -17.98
C VAL A 30 -22.02 -23.27 -17.91
N GLU A 31 -22.65 -22.27 -17.31
CA GLU A 31 -24.11 -22.16 -17.24
C GLU A 31 -24.74 -22.08 -18.63
N ALA A 32 -24.22 -21.23 -19.52
CA ALA A 32 -24.73 -21.10 -20.89
C ALA A 32 -24.57 -22.41 -21.69
N ARG A 33 -23.45 -23.11 -21.54
CA ARG A 33 -23.23 -24.43 -22.17
C ARG A 33 -24.15 -25.50 -21.59
N ALA A 34 -24.34 -25.54 -20.28
CA ALA A 34 -25.26 -26.46 -19.62
C ALA A 34 -26.69 -26.25 -20.13
N ALA A 35 -27.14 -25.00 -20.24
CA ALA A 35 -28.46 -24.65 -20.75
C ALA A 35 -28.67 -25.14 -22.20
N ILE A 36 -27.67 -25.01 -23.08
CA ILE A 36 -27.72 -25.55 -24.47
C ILE A 36 -27.93 -27.07 -24.47
N HIS A 37 -27.39 -27.78 -23.47
CA HIS A 37 -27.53 -29.23 -23.32
C HIS A 37 -28.72 -29.64 -22.44
N GLY A 38 -29.63 -28.73 -22.09
CA GLY A 38 -30.81 -29.01 -21.28
C GLY A 38 -30.50 -29.30 -19.80
N LEU A 39 -29.31 -28.94 -19.32
CA LEU A 39 -28.88 -29.12 -17.93
C LEU A 39 -29.03 -27.82 -17.14
N SER A 40 -29.55 -27.92 -15.91
CA SER A 40 -29.64 -26.78 -14.99
C SER A 40 -28.50 -26.81 -13.98
N MET A 41 -27.58 -25.84 -14.07
CA MET A 41 -26.43 -25.77 -13.16
C MET A 41 -26.85 -25.66 -11.67
N TYR A 42 -27.98 -25.02 -11.39
CA TYR A 42 -28.50 -24.92 -10.02
C TYR A 42 -28.98 -26.27 -9.49
N GLN A 43 -29.69 -27.06 -10.31
CA GLN A 43 -30.17 -28.38 -9.89
C GLN A 43 -29.03 -29.38 -9.72
N GLU A 44 -28.02 -29.32 -10.60
CA GLU A 44 -26.90 -30.28 -10.60
C GLU A 44 -25.88 -30.00 -9.48
N ILE A 45 -25.52 -28.73 -9.25
CA ILE A 45 -24.41 -28.36 -8.34
C ILE A 45 -24.74 -27.21 -7.37
N GLY A 46 -25.97 -26.70 -7.34
CA GLY A 46 -26.41 -25.69 -6.38
C GLY A 46 -25.91 -24.26 -6.64
N PHE A 47 -25.25 -24.00 -7.76
CA PHE A 47 -24.74 -22.67 -8.11
C PHE A 47 -25.78 -21.84 -8.85
N GLN A 48 -25.96 -20.59 -8.43
CA GLN A 48 -26.81 -19.61 -9.10
C GLN A 48 -26.21 -18.20 -8.99
N LYS A 49 -26.66 -17.28 -9.86
CA LYS A 49 -26.30 -15.86 -9.79
C LYS A 49 -27.04 -15.16 -8.66
N ASP A 50 -26.34 -14.30 -7.94
CA ASP A 50 -26.96 -13.32 -7.07
C ASP A 50 -27.38 -12.04 -7.84
N SER A 51 -27.93 -11.07 -7.12
CA SER A 51 -28.35 -9.77 -7.69
C SER A 51 -27.21 -8.95 -8.28
N GLN A 52 -25.95 -9.27 -7.97
CA GLN A 52 -24.75 -8.63 -8.51
C GLN A 52 -24.15 -9.41 -9.69
N GLY A 53 -24.81 -10.50 -10.12
CA GLY A 53 -24.35 -11.38 -11.19
C GLY A 53 -23.21 -12.31 -10.77
N GLU A 54 -22.95 -12.45 -9.47
CA GLU A 54 -21.91 -13.32 -8.92
C GLU A 54 -22.46 -14.71 -8.61
N TYR A 55 -21.69 -15.76 -8.89
CA TYR A 55 -22.12 -17.13 -8.62
C TYR A 55 -21.83 -17.55 -7.20
N LYS A 56 -22.87 -18.02 -6.51
CA LYS A 56 -22.84 -18.51 -5.13
C LYS A 56 -23.61 -19.83 -5.01
N ALA A 57 -23.25 -20.62 -4.01
CA ALA A 57 -23.94 -21.85 -3.63
C ALA A 57 -24.03 -21.93 -2.11
N SER A 58 -25.11 -22.49 -1.58
CA SER A 58 -25.31 -22.63 -0.13
C SER A 58 -24.42 -23.72 0.48
N GLN A 59 -24.16 -24.78 -0.28
CA GLN A 59 -23.39 -25.94 0.18
C GLN A 59 -21.87 -25.76 0.00
N CYS A 60 -21.43 -24.74 -0.74
CA CYS A 60 -20.01 -24.55 -1.01
C CYS A 60 -19.63 -23.08 -1.23
N ILE A 61 -18.52 -22.67 -0.62
CA ILE A 61 -17.98 -21.33 -0.78
C ILE A 61 -17.26 -21.21 -2.12
N HIS A 62 -17.53 -20.13 -2.84
CA HIS A 62 -16.87 -19.83 -4.10
C HIS A 62 -15.69 -18.88 -3.89
N MET A 63 -14.48 -19.44 -3.83
CA MET A 63 -13.27 -18.64 -3.60
C MET A 63 -12.66 -18.18 -4.92
N ASP A 64 -13.03 -16.99 -5.38
CA ASP A 64 -12.42 -16.34 -6.54
C ASP A 64 -11.08 -15.68 -6.16
N CYS A 65 -9.98 -16.37 -6.45
CA CYS A 65 -8.62 -15.86 -6.18
C CYS A 65 -8.35 -14.50 -6.84
N LEU A 66 -9.01 -14.15 -7.94
CA LEU A 66 -8.83 -12.85 -8.60
C LEU A 66 -9.30 -11.69 -7.71
N ARG A 67 -10.33 -11.90 -6.88
CA ARG A 67 -10.79 -10.90 -5.91
C ARG A 67 -9.71 -10.61 -4.87
N TRP A 68 -9.08 -11.65 -4.35
CA TRP A 68 -7.93 -11.52 -3.45
C TRP A 68 -6.73 -10.87 -4.14
N VAL A 69 -6.41 -11.27 -5.38
CA VAL A 69 -5.31 -10.68 -6.15
C VAL A 69 -5.51 -9.18 -6.32
N LYS A 70 -6.72 -8.74 -6.66
CA LYS A 70 -7.02 -7.32 -6.85
C LYS A 70 -6.97 -6.50 -5.57
N ARG A 71 -7.45 -7.07 -4.45
CA ARG A 71 -7.63 -6.33 -3.19
C ARG A 71 -6.45 -6.43 -2.24
N ASP A 72 -5.91 -7.62 -2.03
CA ASP A 72 -5.05 -7.96 -0.89
C ASP A 72 -3.63 -8.41 -1.28
N SER A 73 -3.36 -8.69 -2.57
CA SER A 73 -2.03 -9.20 -2.97
C SER A 73 -0.91 -8.15 -2.94
N TYR A 74 -1.27 -6.86 -2.90
CA TYR A 74 -0.38 -5.70 -3.11
C TYR A 74 0.36 -5.72 -4.46
N LEU A 75 -0.06 -6.58 -5.40
CA LEU A 75 0.47 -6.59 -6.75
C LEU A 75 -0.06 -5.38 -7.52
N PRO A 76 0.77 -4.75 -8.37
CA PRO A 76 0.31 -3.67 -9.22
C PRO A 76 -0.73 -4.23 -10.21
N VAL A 77 -1.62 -3.35 -10.70
CA VAL A 77 -2.70 -3.73 -11.62
C VAL A 77 -2.20 -4.46 -12.88
N GLY A 78 -0.96 -4.20 -13.30
CA GLY A 78 -0.29 -4.91 -14.41
C GLY A 78 -0.01 -6.39 -14.15
N SER A 79 0.04 -6.79 -12.88
CA SER A 79 0.41 -8.14 -12.45
C SER A 79 -0.77 -8.90 -11.86
N HIS A 80 -2.02 -8.51 -12.17
CA HIS A 80 -3.24 -9.19 -11.70
C HIS A 80 -3.64 -10.40 -12.54
N ASN A 81 -2.94 -10.67 -13.65
CA ASN A 81 -3.16 -11.90 -14.41
C ASN A 81 -2.57 -13.12 -13.67
N LEU A 82 -3.06 -14.33 -13.99
CA LEU A 82 -2.66 -15.54 -13.29
C LEU A 82 -1.16 -15.80 -13.39
N LYS A 83 -0.56 -15.59 -14.58
CA LYS A 83 0.88 -15.79 -14.81
C LYS A 83 1.73 -14.91 -13.90
N ALA A 84 1.53 -13.60 -13.93
CA ALA A 84 2.31 -12.66 -13.13
C ALA A 84 2.04 -12.82 -11.64
N ALA A 85 0.80 -13.14 -11.24
CA ALA A 85 0.47 -13.44 -9.86
C ALA A 85 1.18 -14.71 -9.36
N ALA A 86 1.18 -15.78 -10.17
CA ALA A 86 1.89 -17.02 -9.86
C ALA A 86 3.41 -16.79 -9.83
N LYS A 87 3.99 -16.05 -10.79
CA LYS A 87 5.42 -15.70 -10.77
C LYS A 87 5.81 -14.92 -9.52
N ALA A 88 5.03 -13.89 -9.17
CA ALA A 88 5.34 -13.03 -8.04
C ALA A 88 5.08 -13.69 -6.68
N LYS A 89 4.09 -14.59 -6.56
CA LYS A 89 3.69 -15.19 -5.27
C LYS A 89 4.16 -16.63 -5.10
N LEU A 90 4.16 -17.43 -6.15
CA LEU A 90 4.57 -18.85 -6.09
C LEU A 90 6.03 -19.07 -6.46
N GLY A 91 6.68 -18.10 -7.12
CA GLY A 91 8.12 -18.14 -7.42
C GLY A 91 8.50 -19.07 -8.56
N TYR A 92 7.56 -19.41 -9.46
CA TYR A 92 7.84 -20.15 -10.68
C TYR A 92 7.14 -19.49 -11.88
N ASP A 93 7.62 -19.74 -13.10
CA ASP A 93 7.01 -19.21 -14.33
C ASP A 93 6.04 -20.26 -14.92
N PRO A 94 4.71 -20.01 -14.92
CA PRO A 94 3.75 -20.92 -15.55
C PRO A 94 3.93 -20.97 -17.07
N VAL A 95 3.46 -22.06 -17.68
CA VAL A 95 3.38 -22.18 -19.14
C VAL A 95 2.50 -21.06 -19.69
N GLU A 96 3.00 -20.31 -20.68
CA GLU A 96 2.25 -19.26 -21.36
C GLU A 96 1.89 -19.69 -22.77
N LEU A 97 0.67 -19.36 -23.18
CA LEU A 97 0.15 -19.62 -24.51
C LEU A 97 -0.58 -18.37 -25.01
N ASP A 98 -0.46 -18.06 -26.29
CA ASP A 98 -1.29 -17.01 -26.91
C ASP A 98 -2.74 -17.51 -27.03
N PRO A 99 -3.74 -16.78 -26.52
CA PRO A 99 -5.14 -17.15 -26.66
C PRO A 99 -5.59 -17.39 -28.11
N GLU A 100 -5.01 -16.68 -29.08
CA GLU A 100 -5.37 -16.81 -30.51
C GLU A 100 -4.95 -18.18 -31.08
N ASP A 101 -3.89 -18.77 -30.51
CA ASP A 101 -3.39 -20.08 -30.94
C ASP A 101 -4.16 -21.26 -30.33
N MET A 102 -4.94 -21.03 -29.26
CA MET A 102 -5.61 -22.10 -28.50
C MET A 102 -6.52 -22.97 -29.38
N CYS A 103 -7.31 -22.37 -30.28
CA CYS A 103 -8.24 -23.09 -31.14
C CYS A 103 -7.51 -23.96 -32.17
N ARG A 104 -6.44 -23.42 -32.76
CA ARG A 104 -5.59 -24.15 -33.72
C ARG A 104 -4.86 -25.30 -33.04
N MET A 105 -4.25 -25.02 -31.89
CA MET A 105 -3.51 -26.01 -31.10
C MET A 105 -4.38 -27.13 -30.55
N ALA A 106 -5.69 -26.91 -30.36
CA ALA A 106 -6.60 -27.97 -29.97
C ALA A 106 -6.63 -29.12 -30.99
N THR A 107 -6.38 -28.83 -32.27
CA THR A 107 -6.31 -29.83 -33.35
C THR A 107 -4.86 -30.27 -33.61
N GLU A 108 -3.94 -29.32 -33.70
CA GLU A 108 -2.55 -29.59 -34.10
C GLU A 108 -1.66 -30.11 -32.97
N GLN A 109 -1.83 -29.60 -31.74
CA GLN A 109 -0.95 -29.85 -30.59
C GLN A 109 -1.73 -29.99 -29.27
N PRO A 110 -2.64 -30.98 -29.16
CA PRO A 110 -3.53 -31.11 -28.01
C PRO A 110 -2.78 -31.34 -26.68
N GLN A 111 -1.61 -32.01 -26.72
CA GLN A 111 -0.81 -32.27 -25.53
C GLN A 111 -0.24 -30.98 -24.91
N THR A 112 0.21 -30.05 -25.74
CA THR A 112 0.71 -28.74 -25.28
C THR A 112 -0.42 -27.93 -24.65
N LEU A 113 -1.59 -27.90 -25.30
CA LEU A 113 -2.78 -27.22 -24.77
C LEU A 113 -3.26 -27.85 -23.45
N ALA A 114 -3.24 -29.17 -23.32
CA ALA A 114 -3.57 -29.87 -22.09
C ALA A 114 -2.57 -29.53 -20.96
N THR A 115 -1.28 -29.47 -21.27
CA THR A 115 -0.23 -29.09 -20.32
C THR A 115 -0.43 -27.66 -19.82
N TYR A 116 -0.76 -26.72 -20.72
CA TYR A 116 -1.13 -25.36 -20.37
C TYR A 116 -2.36 -25.33 -19.43
N SER A 117 -3.42 -26.06 -19.77
CA SER A 117 -4.62 -26.14 -18.92
C SER A 117 -4.34 -26.68 -17.52
N VAL A 118 -3.46 -27.68 -17.39
CA VAL A 118 -3.06 -28.25 -16.09
C VAL A 118 -2.19 -27.25 -15.31
N SER A 119 -1.26 -26.57 -15.99
CA SER A 119 -0.41 -25.54 -15.40
C SER A 119 -1.23 -24.45 -14.70
N ASP A 120 -2.27 -23.93 -15.36
CA ASP A 120 -3.14 -22.92 -14.75
C ASP A 120 -3.94 -23.45 -13.56
N ALA A 121 -4.35 -24.72 -13.59
CA ALA A 121 -5.12 -25.34 -12.51
C ALA A 121 -4.25 -25.51 -11.26
N VAL A 122 -3.00 -25.95 -11.49
CA VAL A 122 -1.98 -26.09 -10.45
C VAL A 122 -1.62 -24.72 -9.87
N ALA A 123 -1.41 -23.71 -10.73
CA ALA A 123 -1.14 -22.34 -10.29
C ALA A 123 -2.27 -21.79 -9.40
N THR A 124 -3.51 -21.96 -9.85
CA THR A 124 -4.71 -21.54 -9.11
C THR A 124 -4.80 -22.23 -7.75
N TYR A 125 -4.65 -23.56 -7.73
CA TYR A 125 -4.76 -24.35 -6.52
C TYR A 125 -3.71 -23.94 -5.47
N TYR A 126 -2.45 -23.80 -5.87
CA TYR A 126 -1.40 -23.40 -4.94
C TYR A 126 -1.49 -21.93 -4.53
N LEU A 127 -1.95 -21.03 -5.41
CA LEU A 127 -2.24 -19.66 -5.06
C LEU A 127 -3.34 -19.60 -3.98
N TYR A 128 -4.40 -20.39 -4.15
CA TYR A 128 -5.45 -20.53 -3.14
C TYR A 128 -4.90 -21.07 -1.83
N MET A 129 -4.30 -22.26 -1.83
CA MET A 129 -3.90 -22.96 -0.61
C MET A 129 -2.83 -22.20 0.19
N LYS A 130 -1.88 -21.56 -0.48
CA LYS A 130 -0.79 -20.86 0.20
C LYS A 130 -1.15 -19.46 0.67
N TYR A 131 -1.99 -18.74 -0.08
CA TYR A 131 -2.25 -17.33 0.19
C TYR A 131 -3.71 -17.05 0.54
N VAL A 132 -4.66 -17.41 -0.32
CA VAL A 132 -6.07 -17.01 -0.15
C VAL A 132 -6.74 -17.73 1.01
N HIS A 133 -6.54 -19.04 1.13
CA HIS A 133 -7.15 -19.87 2.16
C HIS A 133 -6.79 -19.41 3.59
N PRO A 134 -5.51 -19.40 4.01
CA PRO A 134 -5.17 -18.98 5.37
C PRO A 134 -5.57 -17.53 5.65
N PHE A 135 -5.46 -16.65 4.65
CA PHE A 135 -5.79 -15.23 4.79
C PHE A 135 -7.28 -14.98 5.02
N ILE A 136 -8.16 -15.53 4.16
CA ILE A 136 -9.59 -15.28 4.24
C ILE A 136 -10.19 -15.94 5.48
N PHE A 137 -9.83 -17.19 5.78
CA PHE A 137 -10.34 -17.86 6.97
C PHE A 137 -9.84 -17.22 8.25
N ALA A 138 -8.60 -16.73 8.30
CA ALA A 138 -8.12 -15.93 9.43
C ALA A 138 -8.96 -14.65 9.62
N LEU A 139 -9.27 -13.93 8.54
CA LEU A 139 -10.16 -12.76 8.61
C LEU A 139 -11.55 -13.12 9.13
N CYS A 140 -12.10 -14.27 8.75
CA CYS A 140 -13.40 -14.75 9.23
C CYS A 140 -13.42 -15.08 10.73
N THR A 141 -12.27 -15.33 11.36
CA THR A 141 -12.22 -15.50 12.82
C THR A 141 -12.49 -14.21 13.59
N ILE A 142 -12.37 -13.06 12.91
CA ILE A 142 -12.48 -11.73 13.53
C ILE A 142 -13.69 -10.97 12.97
N ILE A 143 -13.98 -11.12 11.69
CA ILE A 143 -15.05 -10.42 11.00
C ILE A 143 -16.29 -11.32 10.99
N PRO A 144 -17.46 -10.85 11.47
CA PRO A 144 -18.69 -11.64 11.53
C PRO A 144 -19.37 -11.73 10.14
N MET A 145 -18.67 -12.28 9.16
CA MET A 145 -19.14 -12.41 7.78
C MET A 145 -18.73 -13.76 7.21
N GLU A 146 -19.51 -14.26 6.24
CA GLU A 146 -19.15 -15.48 5.53
C GLU A 146 -17.87 -15.28 4.71
N PRO A 147 -17.06 -16.34 4.50
CA PRO A 147 -15.80 -16.22 3.77
C PRO A 147 -15.96 -15.68 2.34
N ASP A 148 -17.10 -15.96 1.71
CA ASP A 148 -17.45 -15.44 0.39
C ASP A 148 -17.57 -13.91 0.37
N GLU A 149 -18.20 -13.35 1.40
CA GLU A 149 -18.35 -11.90 1.59
C GLU A 149 -17.03 -11.26 2.02
N VAL A 150 -16.29 -11.89 2.93
CA VAL A 150 -14.96 -11.43 3.36
C VAL A 150 -14.01 -11.32 2.17
N LEU A 151 -14.12 -12.19 1.16
CA LEU A 151 -13.32 -12.11 -0.06
C LEU A 151 -13.77 -11.00 -1.03
N ARG A 152 -15.06 -10.68 -1.09
CA ARG A 152 -15.64 -9.81 -2.14
C ARG A 152 -15.88 -8.38 -1.70
N LYS A 153 -16.28 -8.15 -0.46
CA LYS A 153 -16.61 -6.81 0.04
C LYS A 153 -15.34 -5.96 0.10
N GLY A 154 -15.47 -4.65 -0.10
CA GLY A 154 -14.34 -3.73 0.07
C GLY A 154 -13.85 -3.72 1.52
N SER A 155 -12.56 -3.48 1.74
CA SER A 155 -11.95 -3.47 3.07
C SER A 155 -12.62 -2.48 4.04
N GLY A 156 -13.11 -1.34 3.55
CA GLY A 156 -13.90 -0.40 4.36
C GLY A 156 -15.23 -0.97 4.87
N THR A 157 -15.84 -1.94 4.18
CA THR A 157 -17.05 -2.65 4.67
C THR A 157 -16.68 -3.65 5.76
N LEU A 158 -15.53 -4.31 5.61
CA LEU A 158 -14.99 -5.20 6.64
C LEU A 158 -14.68 -4.42 7.94
N CYS A 159 -14.10 -3.22 7.82
CA CYS A 159 -13.91 -2.29 8.93
C CYS A 159 -15.23 -1.88 9.59
N GLU A 160 -16.25 -1.54 8.79
CA GLU A 160 -17.59 -1.17 9.31
C GLU A 160 -18.19 -2.31 10.15
N ALA A 161 -18.18 -3.53 9.64
CA ALA A 161 -18.74 -4.70 10.33
C ALA A 161 -18.04 -4.97 11.66
N LEU A 162 -16.71 -4.84 11.68
CA LEU A 162 -15.92 -4.97 12.88
C LEU A 162 -16.27 -3.88 13.91
N LEU A 163 -16.32 -2.62 13.49
CA LEU A 163 -16.67 -1.51 14.37
C LEU A 163 -18.10 -1.64 14.91
N MET A 164 -19.03 -2.22 14.14
CA MET A 164 -20.37 -2.55 14.60
C MET A 164 -20.38 -3.60 15.71
N VAL A 165 -19.53 -4.63 15.64
CA VAL A 165 -19.39 -5.61 16.74
C VAL A 165 -18.86 -4.94 18.00
N GLN A 166 -17.84 -4.09 17.86
CA GLN A 166 -17.23 -3.42 19.01
C GLN A 166 -18.19 -2.39 19.64
N ALA A 167 -18.91 -1.63 18.81
CA ALA A 167 -19.97 -0.74 19.26
C ALA A 167 -21.11 -1.50 19.95
N PHE A 168 -21.49 -2.68 19.44
CA PHE A 168 -22.50 -3.52 20.08
C PHE A 168 -22.07 -3.98 21.48
N HIS A 169 -20.84 -4.48 21.62
CA HIS A 169 -20.29 -4.87 22.92
C HIS A 169 -20.15 -3.70 23.90
N ALA A 170 -19.87 -2.50 23.38
CA ALA A 170 -19.84 -1.27 24.17
C ALA A 170 -21.23 -0.66 24.42
N ASN A 171 -22.31 -1.30 23.95
CA ASN A 171 -23.69 -0.81 24.02
C ASN A 171 -23.88 0.60 23.42
N ILE A 172 -23.23 0.86 22.29
CA ILE A 172 -23.27 2.12 21.55
C ILE A 172 -24.20 1.97 20.35
N ILE A 173 -25.16 2.88 20.21
CA ILE A 173 -26.10 2.91 19.09
C ILE A 173 -25.33 3.18 17.79
N PHE A 174 -25.64 2.40 16.76
CA PHE A 174 -25.04 2.59 15.44
C PHE A 174 -25.60 3.85 14.77
N PRO A 175 -24.75 4.79 14.32
CA PRO A 175 -25.22 5.89 13.50
C PRO A 175 -25.83 5.37 12.19
N ASN A 176 -26.76 6.15 11.63
CA ASN A 176 -27.21 5.93 10.27
C ASN A 176 -26.06 6.13 9.29
N LYS A 177 -26.19 5.56 8.10
CA LYS A 177 -25.18 5.76 7.05
C LYS A 177 -25.16 7.23 6.64
N GLN A 178 -23.96 7.78 6.46
CA GLN A 178 -23.78 9.13 5.95
C GLN A 178 -24.48 9.29 4.60
N GLU A 179 -25.36 10.28 4.51
CA GLU A 179 -25.97 10.70 3.25
C GLU A 179 -25.11 11.76 2.57
N GLN A 180 -25.07 11.74 1.24
CA GLN A 180 -24.34 12.74 0.48
C GLN A 180 -25.16 14.02 0.37
N GLU A 181 -24.62 15.12 0.89
CA GLU A 181 -25.16 16.45 0.64
C GLU A 181 -24.78 16.91 -0.78
N PHE A 182 -25.78 17.17 -1.60
CA PHE A 182 -25.59 17.69 -2.96
C PHE A 182 -25.52 19.22 -2.95
N ASN A 183 -24.63 19.78 -3.77
CA ASN A 183 -24.53 21.22 -4.05
C ASN A 183 -24.40 22.09 -2.78
N LYS A 184 -23.59 21.64 -1.82
CA LYS A 184 -23.20 22.40 -0.64
C LYS A 184 -22.61 23.75 -1.04
N LEU A 185 -23.06 24.84 -0.42
CA LEU A 185 -22.50 26.18 -0.62
C LEU A 185 -21.39 26.42 0.41
N THR A 186 -20.33 27.13 0.01
CA THR A 186 -19.36 27.71 0.95
C THR A 186 -19.99 28.89 1.69
N ASP A 187 -19.37 29.31 2.79
CA ASP A 187 -19.78 30.52 3.53
C ASP A 187 -19.79 31.77 2.62
N ASP A 188 -18.84 31.84 1.67
CA ASP A 188 -18.77 32.88 0.64
C ASP A 188 -19.84 32.78 -0.47
N GLY A 189 -20.72 31.78 -0.43
CA GLY A 189 -21.81 31.61 -1.39
C GLY A 189 -21.44 30.95 -2.72
N HIS A 190 -20.34 30.21 -2.79
CA HIS A 190 -19.93 29.44 -3.96
C HIS A 190 -20.35 27.97 -3.85
N VAL A 191 -20.70 27.32 -4.96
CA VAL A 191 -21.04 25.88 -4.94
C VAL A 191 -19.76 25.05 -4.83
N LEU A 192 -19.69 24.19 -3.80
CA LEU A 192 -18.64 23.19 -3.65
C LEU A 192 -18.87 22.05 -4.62
N ASP A 193 -17.89 21.81 -5.50
CA ASP A 193 -17.91 20.64 -6.37
C ASP A 193 -17.39 19.41 -5.63
N SER A 194 -16.28 19.56 -4.92
CA SER A 194 -15.67 18.56 -4.07
C SER A 194 -15.06 19.19 -2.82
N GLU A 195 -15.35 18.63 -1.66
CA GLU A 195 -14.74 18.98 -0.37
C GLU A 195 -13.84 17.82 0.07
N THR A 196 -12.57 18.11 0.34
CA THR A 196 -11.60 17.13 0.84
C THR A 196 -10.55 17.82 1.71
N TYR A 197 -9.69 17.04 2.36
CA TYR A 197 -8.54 17.52 3.13
C TYR A 197 -7.25 17.45 2.30
N VAL A 198 -6.22 18.19 2.76
CA VAL A 198 -4.88 18.08 2.20
C VAL A 198 -4.32 16.70 2.56
N GLY A 199 -4.07 15.88 1.54
CA GLY A 199 -3.60 14.50 1.70
C GLY A 199 -2.15 14.39 2.19
N GLY A 200 -1.59 13.18 2.08
CA GLY A 200 -0.20 12.91 2.45
C GLY A 200 0.79 13.84 1.73
N HIS A 201 1.79 14.31 2.49
CA HIS A 201 2.86 15.14 1.95
C HIS A 201 3.85 14.27 1.18
N VAL A 202 4.17 14.67 -0.05
CA VAL A 202 5.06 13.91 -0.93
C VAL A 202 5.97 14.89 -1.63
N GLU A 203 7.28 14.68 -1.54
CA GLU A 203 8.29 15.54 -2.12
C GLU A 203 9.38 14.71 -2.80
N ALA A 204 9.78 15.14 -3.98
CA ALA A 204 10.99 14.64 -4.62
C ALA A 204 12.04 15.73 -4.46
N LEU A 205 13.11 15.46 -3.73
CA LEU A 205 14.12 16.45 -3.35
C LEU A 205 15.33 16.33 -4.24
N GLU A 206 15.74 15.12 -4.60
CA GLU A 206 16.85 14.88 -5.51
C GLU A 206 16.52 13.80 -6.55
N SER A 207 17.28 13.82 -7.65
CA SER A 207 17.21 12.83 -8.72
C SER A 207 18.61 12.43 -9.13
N GLY A 208 18.81 11.18 -9.53
CA GLY A 208 20.11 10.65 -9.91
C GLY A 208 20.31 9.22 -9.43
N VAL A 209 21.58 8.80 -9.45
CA VAL A 209 22.04 7.50 -8.98
C VAL A 209 22.81 7.73 -7.69
N PHE A 210 22.35 7.08 -6.62
CA PHE A 210 23.01 7.07 -5.32
C PHE A 210 23.41 5.63 -5.03
N ARG A 211 24.69 5.40 -4.79
CA ARG A 211 25.23 4.07 -4.52
C ARG A 211 26.13 4.13 -3.31
N SER A 212 26.13 3.08 -2.50
CA SER A 212 26.99 3.05 -1.32
C SER A 212 28.46 3.17 -1.72
N ASP A 213 28.89 2.53 -2.80
CA ASP A 213 30.28 2.54 -3.28
C ASP A 213 30.73 3.81 -4.02
N ILE A 214 29.83 4.78 -4.27
CA ILE A 214 30.15 6.03 -4.98
C ILE A 214 30.05 7.21 -3.99
N PRO A 215 31.11 8.01 -3.80
CA PRO A 215 31.08 9.08 -2.80
C PRO A 215 30.14 10.23 -3.19
N CYS A 216 29.29 10.65 -2.25
CA CYS A 216 28.50 11.87 -2.36
C CYS A 216 29.13 13.05 -1.59
N ARG A 217 28.81 14.26 -2.05
CA ARG A 217 29.12 15.49 -1.32
C ARG A 217 28.00 15.84 -0.35
N PHE A 218 28.34 16.04 0.93
CA PHE A 218 27.41 16.49 1.96
C PHE A 218 27.65 17.94 2.34
N ARG A 219 26.56 18.68 2.61
CA ARG A 219 26.60 20.01 3.19
C ARG A 219 25.94 19.96 4.57
N MET A 220 26.75 19.64 5.56
CA MET A 220 26.31 19.43 6.94
C MET A 220 26.33 20.73 7.74
N ASN A 221 25.39 20.88 8.68
CA ASN A 221 25.29 22.01 9.60
C ASN A 221 25.92 21.65 10.97
N PRO A 222 27.07 22.22 11.37
CA PRO A 222 27.72 21.91 12.64
C PRO A 222 26.81 22.08 13.87
N ALA A 223 25.95 23.10 13.86
CA ALA A 223 25.03 23.35 14.96
C ALA A 223 24.03 22.20 15.18
N ALA A 224 23.66 21.46 14.13
CA ALA A 224 22.81 20.29 14.25
C ALA A 224 23.55 19.14 14.96
N PHE A 225 24.84 18.95 14.67
CA PHE A 225 25.66 17.94 15.36
C PHE A 225 25.86 18.30 16.83
N ASP A 226 26.09 19.57 17.16
CA ASP A 226 26.17 20.04 18.56
C ASP A 226 24.87 19.76 19.32
N PHE A 227 23.72 20.03 18.68
CA PHE A 227 22.41 19.71 19.23
C PHE A 227 22.22 18.20 19.48
N LEU A 228 22.62 17.36 18.53
CA LEU A 228 22.55 15.90 18.67
C LEU A 228 23.50 15.39 19.75
N LEU A 229 24.74 15.90 19.81
CA LEU A 229 25.77 15.56 20.79
C LEU A 229 25.30 15.80 22.22
N GLN A 230 24.71 16.97 22.49
CA GLN A 230 24.15 17.31 23.80
C GLN A 230 22.99 16.38 24.22
N ARG A 231 22.37 15.70 23.25
CA ARG A 231 21.18 14.86 23.45
C ARG A 231 21.42 13.36 23.29
N VAL A 232 22.65 12.92 22.98
CA VAL A 232 22.97 11.49 22.77
C VAL A 232 22.53 10.66 23.97
N GLU A 233 22.87 11.07 25.19
CA GLU A 233 22.53 10.32 26.40
C GLU A 233 21.01 10.16 26.56
N LYS A 234 20.26 11.25 26.36
CA LYS A 234 18.79 11.25 26.46
C LYS A 234 18.18 10.36 25.37
N THR A 235 18.69 10.44 24.14
CA THR A 235 18.25 9.66 22.98
C THR A 235 18.46 8.16 23.21
N MET A 236 19.65 7.77 23.66
CA MET A 236 19.97 6.37 23.93
C MET A 236 19.16 5.82 25.11
N ARG A 237 18.95 6.62 26.17
CA ARG A 237 18.09 6.21 27.30
C ARG A 237 16.65 5.97 26.85
N HIS A 238 16.09 6.88 26.05
CA HIS A 238 14.75 6.72 25.49
C HIS A 238 14.62 5.44 24.64
N ALA A 239 15.59 5.17 23.76
CA ALA A 239 15.58 3.96 22.93
C ALA A 239 15.66 2.67 23.77
N ILE A 240 16.45 2.65 24.85
CA ILE A 240 16.58 1.49 25.74
C ILE A 240 15.29 1.26 26.55
N GLU A 241 14.79 2.31 27.21
CA GLU A 241 13.70 2.20 28.18
C GLU A 241 12.33 2.10 27.51
N GLU A 242 12.09 2.85 26.44
CA GLU A 242 10.74 2.97 25.85
C GLU A 242 10.56 2.14 24.58
N GLU A 243 11.52 2.18 23.66
CA GLU A 243 11.43 1.40 22.42
C GLU A 243 11.66 -0.09 22.72
N GLU A 244 12.73 -0.40 23.47
CA GLU A 244 13.14 -1.77 23.74
C GLU A 244 12.59 -2.35 25.05
N LYS A 245 11.97 -1.51 25.89
CA LYS A 245 11.35 -1.88 27.17
C LYS A 245 12.33 -2.57 28.13
N VAL A 246 13.58 -2.11 28.14
CA VAL A 246 14.64 -2.62 29.02
C VAL A 246 14.90 -1.60 30.14
N PRO A 247 14.76 -1.97 31.43
CA PRO A 247 15.13 -1.08 32.52
C PRO A 247 16.62 -0.72 32.47
N MET A 248 16.95 0.54 32.70
CA MET A 248 18.32 1.05 32.62
C MET A 248 19.29 0.32 33.58
N GLU A 249 18.79 -0.17 34.72
CA GLU A 249 19.54 -0.96 35.69
C GLU A 249 20.12 -2.26 35.13
N GLN A 250 19.51 -2.79 34.06
CA GLN A 250 19.96 -4.04 33.44
C GLN A 250 21.04 -3.82 32.39
N VAL A 251 21.36 -2.57 32.05
CA VAL A 251 22.32 -2.24 30.98
C VAL A 251 23.72 -2.10 31.54
N THR A 252 24.67 -2.86 30.99
CA THR A 252 26.04 -2.90 31.51
C THR A 252 27.02 -1.97 30.78
N ASN A 253 26.75 -1.59 29.53
CA ASN A 253 27.70 -0.87 28.66
C ASN A 253 27.20 0.51 28.21
N PHE A 254 26.32 1.15 28.98
CA PHE A 254 25.71 2.43 28.58
C PHE A 254 26.74 3.54 28.34
N GLN A 255 27.65 3.76 29.29
CA GLN A 255 28.65 4.83 29.19
C GLN A 255 29.57 4.65 27.98
N GLU A 256 29.98 3.41 27.68
CA GLU A 256 30.79 3.09 26.50
C GLU A 256 30.06 3.46 25.20
N VAL A 257 28.78 3.08 25.08
CA VAL A 257 27.99 3.35 23.88
C VAL A 257 27.71 4.84 23.71
N THR A 258 27.48 5.57 24.81
CA THR A 258 27.26 7.02 24.77
C THR A 258 28.53 7.76 24.33
N LEU A 259 29.70 7.33 24.82
CA LEU A 259 31.00 7.86 24.41
C LEU A 259 31.31 7.52 22.94
N GLN A 260 30.99 6.30 22.49
CA GLN A 260 31.15 5.90 21.08
C GLN A 260 30.24 6.72 20.16
N GLY A 261 28.99 6.99 20.58
CA GLY A 261 28.08 7.88 19.86
C GLY A 261 28.58 9.31 19.77
N ALA A 262 29.08 9.86 20.88
CA ALA A 262 29.67 11.19 20.90
C ALA A 262 30.93 11.29 20.02
N ALA A 263 31.82 10.28 20.08
CA ALA A 263 33.04 10.24 19.28
C ALA A 263 32.76 10.13 17.77
N ARG A 264 31.78 9.30 17.36
CA ARG A 264 31.39 9.17 15.95
C ARG A 264 30.69 10.42 15.41
N ASN A 265 29.94 11.13 16.25
CA ASN A 265 29.39 12.44 15.89
C ASN A 265 30.46 13.55 15.76
N HIS A 266 31.66 13.38 16.34
CA HIS A 266 32.80 14.29 16.19
C HIS A 266 33.64 14.07 14.92
N CYS A 267 33.47 12.95 14.21
CA CYS A 267 34.26 12.65 13.02
C CYS A 267 33.81 13.48 11.80
N HIS A 268 34.31 14.71 11.71
CA HIS A 268 34.31 15.53 10.50
C HIS A 268 35.34 15.00 9.50
N VAL A 269 34.96 14.01 8.68
CA VAL A 269 35.76 13.59 7.52
C VAL A 269 34.95 13.84 6.25
N PRO A 270 35.40 14.74 5.35
CA PRO A 270 34.77 14.91 4.05
C PRO A 270 35.24 13.77 3.13
N CYS A 271 34.30 13.00 2.61
CA CYS A 271 34.44 11.91 1.61
C CYS A 271 34.62 10.50 2.20
N LEU A 272 33.51 9.80 2.48
CA LEU A 272 33.45 8.34 2.63
C LEU A 272 32.06 7.80 2.23
N VAL A 273 32.06 6.82 1.33
CA VAL A 273 31.11 5.70 1.03
C VAL A 273 29.74 5.75 1.74
N ASP A 274 28.64 5.80 1.02
CA ASP A 274 27.36 6.32 1.55
C ASP A 274 26.38 5.26 2.10
N TRP A 275 25.51 5.65 3.04
CA TRP A 275 24.40 4.83 3.53
C TRP A 275 23.07 5.30 2.98
N LEU A 276 22.32 4.42 2.32
CA LEU A 276 20.94 4.69 1.92
C LEU A 276 19.98 4.02 2.91
N LEU A 277 19.11 4.82 3.53
CA LEU A 277 18.15 4.36 4.54
C LEU A 277 16.73 4.82 4.19
N SER A 278 15.75 3.99 4.51
CA SER A 278 14.34 4.37 4.56
C SER A 278 13.92 4.49 6.01
N VAL A 279 13.29 5.60 6.39
CA VAL A 279 12.74 5.80 7.73
C VAL A 279 11.24 6.01 7.62
N ALA A 280 10.43 5.07 8.15
CA ALA A 280 8.96 5.10 8.04
C ALA A 280 8.27 5.33 9.39
N CYS A 281 7.38 6.33 9.47
CA CYS A 281 6.68 6.77 10.67
C CYS A 281 5.26 6.19 10.80
N LEU A 282 4.85 5.82 12.01
CA LEU A 282 3.49 5.36 12.29
C LEU A 282 2.67 6.44 13.00
N LEU A 283 1.85 7.22 12.28
CA LEU A 283 1.33 8.50 12.79
C LEU A 283 -0.15 8.81 12.70
N ARG A 284 -0.62 9.59 13.69
CA ARG A 284 -1.86 10.38 13.71
C ARG A 284 -1.75 11.66 14.59
N ILE A 285 -2.44 12.73 14.17
CA ILE A 285 -3.20 13.80 14.90
C ILE A 285 -2.66 15.25 15.02
N CYS A 286 -3.21 16.15 14.19
CA CYS A 286 -3.55 17.60 14.25
C CYS A 286 -3.85 18.07 12.81
N CYS A 287 -4.65 19.11 12.56
CA CYS A 287 -5.43 19.26 11.31
C CYS A 287 -5.12 20.47 10.39
N ARG A 288 -5.29 20.26 9.06
CA ARG A 288 -5.62 21.30 8.05
C ARG A 288 -6.83 20.82 7.24
N LEU A 289 -7.89 21.63 7.14
CA LEU A 289 -9.12 21.36 6.41
C LEU A 289 -9.78 22.67 5.95
N PRO A 290 -10.42 22.76 4.77
CA PRO A 290 -10.45 21.86 3.62
C PRO A 290 -9.55 22.39 2.48
N CYS A 291 -9.18 21.50 1.56
CA CYS A 291 -8.91 21.87 0.18
C CYS A 291 -10.15 21.53 -0.65
N GLY A 292 -10.91 22.56 -1.02
CA GLY A 292 -12.18 22.42 -1.73
C GLY A 292 -12.07 23.00 -3.14
N GLY A 293 -12.58 22.27 -4.13
CA GLY A 293 -12.81 22.81 -5.47
C GLY A 293 -14.16 23.51 -5.49
N ALA A 294 -14.17 24.84 -5.37
CA ALA A 294 -15.39 25.62 -5.49
C ALA A 294 -15.58 26.09 -6.94
N MET A 295 -16.82 26.13 -7.41
CA MET A 295 -17.13 26.75 -8.68
C MET A 295 -17.09 28.29 -8.52
N PRO A 296 -16.46 29.04 -9.45
CA PRO A 296 -16.31 30.49 -9.33
C PRO A 296 -17.62 31.28 -9.25
N ALA A 297 -18.73 30.70 -9.72
CA ALA A 297 -20.02 31.35 -9.74
C ALA A 297 -20.50 31.70 -8.32
N SER A 298 -21.06 32.89 -8.19
CA SER A 298 -21.68 33.40 -6.97
C SER A 298 -23.07 32.77 -6.74
N ARG A 299 -23.57 32.92 -5.51
CA ARG A 299 -24.89 32.40 -5.11
C ARG A 299 -26.03 32.89 -6.00
N SER A 300 -25.98 34.17 -6.42
CA SER A 300 -27.02 34.77 -7.27
C SER A 300 -27.02 34.19 -8.69
N GLU A 301 -25.84 33.90 -9.24
CA GLU A 301 -25.69 33.24 -10.54
C GLU A 301 -26.13 31.78 -10.47
N TYR A 302 -25.82 31.10 -9.37
CA TYR A 302 -26.30 29.75 -9.11
C TYR A 302 -27.83 29.69 -9.05
N HIS A 303 -28.48 30.55 -8.26
CA HIS A 303 -29.95 30.61 -8.20
C HIS A 303 -30.58 30.95 -9.56
N ARG A 304 -29.94 31.80 -10.36
CA ARG A 304 -30.40 32.09 -11.74
C ARG A 304 -30.39 30.84 -12.61
N ILE A 305 -29.36 30.00 -12.48
CA ILE A 305 -29.26 28.73 -13.19
C ILE A 305 -30.33 27.74 -12.70
N GLN A 306 -30.62 27.70 -11.40
CA GLN A 306 -31.69 26.87 -10.87
C GLN A 306 -33.04 27.26 -11.46
N HIS A 307 -33.38 28.55 -11.49
CA HIS A 307 -34.61 29.03 -12.13
C HIS A 307 -34.70 28.73 -13.63
N GLN A 308 -33.57 28.76 -14.35
CA GLN A 308 -33.55 28.33 -15.76
C GLN A 308 -33.89 26.85 -15.87
N LEU A 309 -33.27 25.99 -15.04
CA LEU A 309 -33.52 24.55 -15.06
C LEU A 309 -34.95 24.19 -14.65
N GLU A 310 -35.56 24.93 -13.72
CA GLU A 310 -36.97 24.76 -13.33
C GLU A 310 -37.95 24.94 -14.49
N SER A 311 -37.59 25.78 -15.47
CA SER A 311 -38.41 26.02 -16.67
C SER A 311 -38.19 25.01 -17.80
N GLU A 312 -37.14 24.19 -17.70
CA GLU A 312 -36.77 23.20 -18.72
C GLU A 312 -37.49 21.86 -18.51
N LYS A 313 -37.58 21.08 -19.60
CA LYS A 313 -38.11 19.70 -19.59
C LYS A 313 -36.97 18.70 -19.74
N PHE A 314 -37.04 17.61 -18.98
CA PHE A 314 -35.99 16.60 -18.88
C PHE A 314 -36.43 15.25 -19.45
N PRO A 315 -35.48 14.38 -19.84
CA PRO A 315 -35.78 13.07 -20.37
C PRO A 315 -36.66 12.22 -19.45
N PRO A 316 -37.51 11.35 -20.03
CA PRO A 316 -38.34 10.42 -19.26
C PRO A 316 -37.48 9.40 -18.52
N LEU A 317 -38.02 8.84 -17.44
CA LEU A 317 -37.37 7.80 -16.64
C LEU A 317 -37.26 6.46 -17.41
N THR A 318 -38.24 6.19 -18.28
CA THR A 318 -38.31 5.02 -19.16
C THR A 318 -38.32 5.47 -20.62
N ALA A 319 -37.88 4.61 -21.55
CA ALA A 319 -37.68 4.97 -22.95
C ALA A 319 -38.94 5.51 -23.66
N GLU A 320 -40.14 5.18 -23.19
CA GLU A 320 -41.43 5.59 -23.77
C GLU A 320 -42.24 6.56 -22.87
N GLY A 321 -41.65 7.09 -21.81
CA GLY A 321 -42.34 7.98 -20.86
C GLY A 321 -42.48 9.44 -21.35
N PRO A 322 -43.35 10.25 -20.71
CA PRO A 322 -43.43 11.69 -20.96
C PRO A 322 -42.21 12.44 -20.38
N PRO A 323 -41.83 13.59 -20.96
CA PRO A 323 -40.77 14.43 -20.42
C PRO A 323 -41.14 14.96 -19.03
N ARG A 324 -40.17 14.93 -18.11
CA ARG A 324 -40.34 15.26 -16.69
C ARG A 324 -39.97 16.71 -16.40
N ALA A 325 -40.62 17.32 -15.41
CA ALA A 325 -40.23 18.61 -14.86
C ALA A 325 -39.04 18.47 -13.89
N PHE A 326 -38.30 19.56 -13.64
CA PHE A 326 -37.11 19.51 -12.79
C PHE A 326 -37.37 18.97 -11.38
N HIS A 327 -38.49 19.35 -10.76
CA HIS A 327 -38.87 18.92 -9.40
C HIS A 327 -39.26 17.43 -9.31
N GLU A 328 -39.60 16.80 -10.43
CA GLU A 328 -39.93 15.36 -10.50
C GLU A 328 -38.68 14.47 -10.63
N LEU A 329 -37.52 15.09 -10.90
CA LEU A 329 -36.24 14.39 -10.91
C LEU A 329 -35.80 14.06 -9.48
N SER A 330 -35.03 12.98 -9.34
CA SER A 330 -34.35 12.69 -8.08
C SER A 330 -33.36 13.80 -7.71
N ARG A 331 -33.08 14.00 -6.41
CA ARG A 331 -32.08 14.99 -5.96
C ARG A 331 -30.71 14.78 -6.61
N GLU A 332 -30.33 13.54 -6.89
CA GLU A 332 -29.07 13.21 -7.58
C GLU A 332 -29.09 13.67 -9.06
N GLU A 333 -30.19 13.41 -9.78
CA GLU A 333 -30.37 13.90 -11.15
C GLU A 333 -30.39 15.43 -11.21
N GLN A 334 -31.14 16.08 -10.32
CA GLN A 334 -31.20 17.55 -10.20
C GLN A 334 -29.79 18.12 -10.02
N ALA A 335 -29.05 17.59 -9.05
CA ALA A 335 -27.69 18.05 -8.76
C ALA A 335 -26.73 17.87 -9.95
N LYS A 336 -26.88 16.77 -10.71
CA LYS A 336 -26.08 16.51 -11.91
C LYS A 336 -26.35 17.52 -13.02
N TYR A 337 -27.61 17.89 -13.25
CA TYR A 337 -27.98 18.92 -14.23
C TYR A 337 -27.51 20.31 -13.80
N GLU A 338 -27.71 20.67 -12.52
CA GLU A 338 -27.23 21.92 -11.92
C GLU A 338 -25.71 22.06 -12.08
N LYS A 339 -24.94 21.05 -11.66
CA LYS A 339 -23.47 21.06 -11.79
C LYS A 339 -23.01 21.17 -13.23
N ARG A 340 -23.66 20.47 -14.17
CA ARG A 340 -23.30 20.53 -15.59
C ARG A 340 -23.52 21.94 -16.15
N ARG A 341 -24.69 22.53 -15.88
CA ARG A 341 -25.02 23.88 -16.37
C ARG A 341 -24.11 24.94 -15.74
N LEU A 342 -23.82 24.81 -14.44
CA LEU A 342 -22.92 25.68 -13.72
C LEU A 342 -21.48 25.57 -14.25
N SER A 343 -20.99 24.36 -14.55
CA SER A 343 -19.68 24.14 -15.17
C SER A 343 -19.54 24.83 -16.52
N ASP A 344 -20.58 24.73 -17.37
CA ASP A 344 -20.60 25.39 -18.68
C ASP A 344 -20.66 26.91 -18.56
N TYR A 345 -21.43 27.43 -17.60
CA TYR A 345 -21.44 28.86 -17.27
C TYR A 345 -20.06 29.34 -16.80
N CYS A 346 -19.44 28.63 -15.85
CA CYS A 346 -18.13 28.98 -15.32
C CYS A 346 -17.05 28.97 -16.41
N ARG A 347 -17.10 28.00 -17.32
CA ARG A 347 -16.19 27.93 -18.48
C ARG A 347 -16.33 29.15 -19.39
N LYS A 348 -17.56 29.63 -19.62
CA LYS A 348 -17.84 30.79 -20.48
C LYS A 348 -17.52 32.13 -19.79
N ALA A 349 -17.98 32.32 -18.56
CA ALA A 349 -17.88 33.59 -17.83
C ALA A 349 -16.49 33.80 -17.19
N TYR A 350 -15.92 32.77 -16.57
CA TYR A 350 -14.68 32.89 -15.79
C TYR A 350 -13.46 32.24 -16.46
N LYS A 351 -13.64 31.55 -17.60
CA LYS A 351 -12.60 30.76 -18.30
C LYS A 351 -11.94 29.67 -17.45
N LYS A 352 -12.55 29.33 -16.30
CA LYS A 352 -12.13 28.29 -15.37
C LYS A 352 -13.35 27.65 -14.73
N ILE A 353 -13.28 26.36 -14.45
CA ILE A 353 -14.40 25.60 -13.88
C ILE A 353 -14.31 25.56 -12.35
N HIS A 354 -13.09 25.48 -11.82
CA HIS A 354 -12.85 25.32 -10.38
C HIS A 354 -11.84 26.34 -9.89
N VAL A 355 -12.02 26.77 -8.64
CA VAL A 355 -11.04 27.51 -7.84
C VAL A 355 -10.76 26.67 -6.61
N THR A 356 -9.49 26.28 -6.44
CA THR A 356 -9.05 25.56 -5.26
C THR A 356 -8.65 26.56 -4.18
N ARG A 357 -9.21 26.40 -2.98
CA ARG A 357 -8.81 27.15 -1.78
C ARG A 357 -8.40 26.18 -0.69
N VAL A 358 -7.37 26.55 0.07
CA VAL A 358 -6.88 25.79 1.22
C VAL A 358 -7.01 26.68 2.44
N GLU A 359 -7.74 26.19 3.44
CA GLU A 359 -7.96 26.91 4.70
C GLU A 359 -7.46 26.07 5.87
N GLU A 360 -7.05 26.74 6.95
CA GLU A 360 -6.75 26.10 8.22
C GLU A 360 -8.00 26.15 9.09
N ARG A 361 -8.36 25.00 9.66
CA ARG A 361 -9.51 24.87 10.57
C ARG A 361 -9.08 24.21 11.85
N LEU A 362 -9.64 24.71 12.94
CA LEU A 362 -9.45 24.16 14.27
C LEU A 362 -10.69 23.38 14.68
N THR A 363 -10.47 22.23 15.30
CA THR A 363 -11.54 21.39 15.85
C THR A 363 -11.08 20.83 17.20
N THR A 364 -12.03 20.42 18.03
CA THR A 364 -11.77 19.94 19.38
C THR A 364 -11.97 18.42 19.43
N VAL A 365 -10.97 17.70 19.95
CA VAL A 365 -11.03 16.25 20.15
C VAL A 365 -11.20 15.96 21.64
N CYS A 366 -12.39 15.50 22.04
CA CYS A 366 -12.64 15.11 23.42
C CYS A 366 -11.81 13.87 23.81
N GLN A 367 -11.05 13.97 24.90
CA GLN A 367 -10.23 12.85 25.42
C GLN A 367 -11.01 11.92 26.36
N ARG A 368 -12.29 12.22 26.65
CA ARG A 368 -13.17 11.46 27.57
C ARG A 368 -14.29 10.70 26.86
N GLU A 369 -14.34 10.82 25.54
CA GLU A 369 -15.33 10.10 24.74
C GLU A 369 -15.09 8.59 24.84
N ASN A 370 -16.13 7.79 24.62
CA ASN A 370 -15.99 6.34 24.58
C ASN A 370 -14.94 5.91 23.52
N SER A 371 -13.91 5.21 23.99
CA SER A 371 -12.72 4.89 23.21
C SER A 371 -12.87 3.68 22.29
N PHE A 372 -14.06 3.06 22.16
CA PHE A 372 -14.25 1.81 21.42
C PHE A 372 -13.59 1.83 20.01
N TYR A 373 -13.67 2.94 19.28
CA TYR A 373 -13.06 3.06 17.95
C TYR A 373 -11.52 2.99 18.02
N VAL A 374 -10.91 3.76 18.92
CA VAL A 374 -9.46 3.82 19.09
C VAL A 374 -8.93 2.51 19.66
N ASP A 375 -9.64 1.92 20.62
CA ASP A 375 -9.29 0.63 21.22
C ASP A 375 -9.36 -0.50 20.20
N THR A 376 -10.34 -0.47 19.29
CA THR A 376 -10.41 -1.41 18.17
C THR A 376 -9.18 -1.31 17.27
N VAL A 377 -8.77 -0.09 16.91
CA VAL A 377 -7.56 0.14 16.09
C VAL A 377 -6.31 -0.31 16.84
N ARG A 378 -6.20 0.00 18.14
CA ARG A 378 -5.09 -0.40 19.00
C ARG A 378 -4.97 -1.92 19.09
N ALA A 379 -6.07 -2.61 19.38
CA ALA A 379 -6.12 -4.07 19.44
C ALA A 379 -5.68 -4.72 18.11
N PHE A 380 -6.08 -4.17 16.96
CA PHE A 380 -5.65 -4.67 15.66
C PHE A 380 -4.17 -4.43 15.38
N ARG A 381 -3.65 -3.26 15.75
CA ARG A 381 -2.23 -2.94 15.64
C ARG A 381 -1.39 -3.90 16.50
N ASP A 382 -1.79 -4.11 17.75
CA ASP A 382 -1.02 -4.90 18.71
C ASP A 382 -1.02 -6.39 18.30
N ARG A 383 -2.16 -6.94 17.87
CA ARG A 383 -2.21 -8.29 17.26
C ARG A 383 -1.33 -8.41 16.01
N ARG A 384 -1.30 -7.37 15.16
CA ARG A 384 -0.40 -7.36 14.00
C ARG A 384 1.06 -7.44 14.44
N TYR A 385 1.46 -6.74 15.51
CA TYR A 385 2.83 -6.79 16.02
C TYR A 385 3.18 -8.16 16.59
N GLU A 386 2.25 -8.83 17.27
CA GLU A 386 2.43 -10.23 17.69
C GLU A 386 2.69 -11.12 16.47
N PHE A 387 1.89 -11.03 15.41
CA PHE A 387 2.10 -11.81 14.19
C PHE A 387 3.38 -11.42 13.42
N LYS A 388 3.75 -10.14 13.36
CA LYS A 388 5.02 -9.66 12.78
C LYS A 388 6.22 -10.24 13.56
N GLY A 389 6.13 -10.26 14.89
CA GLY A 389 7.13 -10.85 15.78
C GLY A 389 7.25 -12.37 15.58
N LEU A 390 6.13 -13.08 15.56
CA LEU A 390 6.09 -14.52 15.30
C LEU A 390 6.65 -14.85 13.92
N HIS A 391 6.28 -14.11 12.87
CA HIS A 391 6.86 -14.28 11.53
C HIS A 391 8.39 -14.16 11.56
N LYS A 392 8.95 -13.15 12.23
CA LYS A 392 10.42 -13.00 12.39
C LYS A 392 11.06 -14.18 13.13
N VAL A 393 10.41 -14.70 14.17
CA VAL A 393 10.90 -15.88 14.92
C VAL A 393 10.88 -17.13 14.04
N TRP A 394 9.79 -17.38 13.32
CA TRP A 394 9.64 -18.55 12.47
C TRP A 394 10.54 -18.48 11.23
N LYS A 395 10.80 -17.30 10.68
CA LYS A 395 11.80 -17.09 9.63
C LYS A 395 13.20 -17.50 10.10
N LYS A 396 13.61 -17.10 11.31
CA LYS A 396 14.90 -17.54 11.90
C LYS A 396 14.95 -19.05 12.13
N LYS A 397 13.87 -19.64 12.63
CA LYS A 397 13.77 -21.10 12.81
C LYS A 397 13.85 -21.85 11.49
N LEU A 398 13.26 -21.30 10.42
CA LEU A 398 13.35 -21.87 9.08
C LEU A 398 14.78 -21.86 8.57
N SER A 399 15.50 -20.73 8.70
CA SER A 399 16.92 -20.65 8.33
C SER A 399 17.76 -21.70 9.08
N ALA A 400 17.58 -21.81 10.39
CA ALA A 400 18.27 -22.82 11.20
C ALA A 400 17.90 -24.26 10.80
N ALA A 401 16.62 -24.54 10.51
CA ALA A 401 16.17 -25.86 10.06
C ALA A 401 16.73 -26.22 8.67
N MET A 402 16.88 -25.24 7.77
CA MET A 402 17.51 -25.42 6.46
C MET A 402 18.99 -25.78 6.59
N GLU A 403 19.70 -25.17 7.54
CA GLU A 403 21.10 -25.51 7.85
C GLU A 403 21.25 -26.92 8.43
N LEU A 404 20.29 -27.36 9.25
CA LEU A 404 20.26 -28.70 9.86
C LEU A 404 19.83 -29.80 8.88
N GLY A 405 19.15 -29.47 7.78
CA GLY A 405 18.75 -30.42 6.73
C GLY A 405 17.54 -31.31 7.06
N ASP A 406 16.78 -31.03 8.12
CA ASP A 406 15.57 -31.80 8.47
C ASP A 406 14.38 -31.39 7.59
N ALA A 407 14.04 -32.23 6.61
CA ALA A 407 12.96 -31.97 5.67
C ALA A 407 11.56 -31.82 6.32
N ALA A 408 11.29 -32.54 7.42
CA ALA A 408 9.99 -32.47 8.10
C ALA A 408 9.86 -31.14 8.86
N GLU A 409 10.92 -30.75 9.56
CA GLU A 409 10.95 -29.48 10.30
C GLU A 409 11.01 -28.27 9.37
N VAL A 410 11.73 -28.34 8.25
CA VAL A 410 11.72 -27.30 7.20
C VAL A 410 10.30 -27.09 6.66
N LYS A 411 9.57 -28.18 6.37
CA LYS A 411 8.17 -28.08 5.91
C LYS A 411 7.28 -27.44 6.96
N ARG A 412 7.42 -27.82 8.24
CA ARG A 412 6.67 -27.24 9.35
C ARG A 412 6.95 -25.74 9.52
N CYS A 413 8.22 -25.37 9.62
CA CYS A 413 8.66 -23.97 9.78
C CYS A 413 8.20 -23.10 8.61
N LYS A 414 8.27 -23.62 7.38
CA LYS A 414 7.79 -22.92 6.18
C LYS A 414 6.28 -22.68 6.20
N ASN A 415 5.49 -23.66 6.62
CA ASN A 415 4.04 -23.49 6.77
C ASN A 415 3.70 -22.43 7.83
N MET A 416 4.41 -22.42 8.97
CA MET A 416 4.20 -21.42 10.02
C MET A 416 4.62 -20.01 9.58
N GLU A 417 5.74 -19.89 8.86
CA GLU A 417 6.18 -18.61 8.29
C GLU A 417 5.10 -18.00 7.38
N VAL A 418 4.56 -18.81 6.46
CA VAL A 418 3.50 -18.40 5.52
C VAL A 418 2.22 -18.01 6.25
N LEU A 419 1.85 -18.77 7.29
CA LEU A 419 0.66 -18.45 8.10
C LEU A 419 0.80 -17.10 8.79
N TYR A 420 1.92 -16.85 9.50
CA TYR A 420 2.12 -15.59 10.22
C TYR A 420 2.34 -14.40 9.30
N ASP A 421 2.95 -14.60 8.13
CA ASP A 421 3.02 -13.55 7.12
C ASP A 421 1.61 -13.19 6.60
N SER A 422 0.79 -14.20 6.31
CA SER A 422 -0.60 -13.98 5.89
C SER A 422 -1.42 -13.26 6.96
N LEU A 423 -1.28 -13.65 8.24
CA LEU A 423 -1.96 -13.04 9.37
C LEU A 423 -1.57 -11.57 9.58
N GLN A 424 -0.27 -11.25 9.53
CA GLN A 424 0.17 -9.86 9.70
C GLN A 424 -0.27 -8.98 8.52
N LEU A 425 -0.24 -9.51 7.28
CA LEU A 425 -0.70 -8.79 6.10
C LEU A 425 -2.21 -8.54 6.13
N ALA A 426 -3.00 -9.52 6.60
CA ALA A 426 -4.44 -9.38 6.80
C ALA A 426 -4.75 -8.22 7.75
N HIS A 427 -4.06 -8.17 8.89
CA HIS A 427 -4.21 -7.07 9.84
C HIS A 427 -3.71 -5.75 9.26
N LYS A 428 -2.64 -5.73 8.47
CA LYS A 428 -2.15 -4.53 7.78
C LYS A 428 -3.22 -3.95 6.82
N CYS A 429 -3.87 -4.80 6.03
CA CYS A 429 -4.91 -4.38 5.07
C CYS A 429 -6.08 -3.70 5.80
N ILE A 430 -6.57 -4.32 6.87
CA ILE A 430 -7.66 -3.75 7.69
C ILE A 430 -7.19 -2.50 8.43
N LEU A 431 -5.97 -2.50 8.98
CA LEU A 431 -5.41 -1.36 9.72
C LEU A 431 -5.37 -0.09 8.86
N ASN A 432 -4.85 -0.21 7.63
CA ASN A 432 -4.81 0.89 6.67
C ASN A 432 -6.22 1.34 6.25
N SER A 433 -7.19 0.43 6.30
CA SER A 433 -8.57 0.70 5.90
C SER A 433 -9.37 1.46 6.96
N PHE A 434 -9.03 1.41 8.26
CA PHE A 434 -9.72 2.22 9.29
C PHE A 434 -9.59 3.72 9.05
N TYR A 435 -8.43 4.16 8.55
CA TYR A 435 -8.21 5.55 8.19
C TYR A 435 -9.04 5.93 6.95
N GLY A 436 -8.99 5.11 5.89
CA GLY A 436 -9.79 5.35 4.69
C GLY A 436 -11.30 5.24 4.91
N TYR A 437 -11.73 4.46 5.91
CA TYR A 437 -13.13 4.21 6.21
C TYR A 437 -13.88 5.47 6.67
N VAL A 438 -13.28 6.33 7.47
CA VAL A 438 -13.96 7.55 7.97
C VAL A 438 -14.28 8.56 6.88
N MET A 439 -13.70 8.41 5.69
CA MET A 439 -13.96 9.23 4.51
C MET A 439 -14.76 8.49 3.44
N ARG A 440 -15.14 7.23 3.70
CA ARG A 440 -15.90 6.44 2.76
C ARG A 440 -17.35 6.94 2.72
N ARG A 441 -17.86 7.16 1.52
CA ARG A 441 -19.27 7.50 1.30
C ARG A 441 -20.18 6.42 1.91
N GLY A 442 -21.16 6.86 2.70
CA GLY A 442 -22.09 5.95 3.37
C GLY A 442 -21.51 5.20 4.57
N ALA A 443 -20.34 5.61 5.08
CA ALA A 443 -19.83 5.13 6.37
C ALA A 443 -20.75 5.58 7.51
N ARG A 444 -20.85 4.76 8.56
CA ARG A 444 -21.59 5.13 9.79
C ARG A 444 -20.80 6.11 10.66
N TRP A 445 -19.49 5.92 10.76
CA TRP A 445 -18.58 6.81 11.49
C TRP A 445 -17.79 7.66 10.51
N TYR A 446 -18.50 8.50 9.75
CA TYR A 446 -17.88 9.43 8.81
C TYR A 446 -17.35 10.67 9.55
N SER A 447 -16.09 11.05 9.30
CA SER A 447 -15.52 12.30 9.78
C SER A 447 -14.38 12.75 8.88
N MET A 448 -14.58 13.90 8.23
CA MET A 448 -13.56 14.55 7.42
C MET A 448 -12.49 15.20 8.30
N GLU A 449 -12.92 15.72 9.45
CA GLU A 449 -12.12 16.28 10.53
C GLU A 449 -11.06 15.31 10.99
N MET A 450 -11.47 14.08 11.34
CA MET A 450 -10.55 13.05 11.78
C MET A 450 -9.53 12.70 10.68
N ALA A 451 -9.97 12.59 9.43
CA ALA A 451 -9.06 12.24 8.34
C ALA A 451 -8.03 13.34 8.02
N GLY A 452 -8.45 14.60 8.03
CA GLY A 452 -7.56 15.75 7.89
C GLY A 452 -6.59 15.89 9.08
N ILE A 453 -7.06 15.59 10.30
CA ILE A 453 -6.26 15.60 11.54
C ILE A 453 -5.10 14.59 11.42
N VAL A 454 -5.38 13.41 10.87
CA VAL A 454 -4.33 12.40 10.74
C VAL A 454 -3.28 12.83 9.71
N CYS A 455 -3.72 13.34 8.56
CA CYS A 455 -2.82 13.74 7.48
C CYS A 455 -1.94 14.93 7.82
N PHE A 456 -2.48 15.99 8.41
CA PHE A 456 -1.69 17.19 8.66
C PHE A 456 -0.62 16.96 9.74
N THR A 457 -0.91 16.20 10.79
CA THR A 457 0.17 15.81 11.72
C THR A 457 1.14 14.84 11.10
N GLY A 458 0.69 13.85 10.32
CA GLY A 458 1.62 13.00 9.57
C GLY A 458 2.59 13.84 8.72
N ALA A 459 2.07 14.85 8.01
CA ALA A 459 2.85 15.82 7.26
C ALA A 459 3.80 16.61 8.15
N ASN A 460 3.36 17.10 9.31
CA ASN A 460 4.21 17.89 10.20
C ASN A 460 5.37 17.08 10.80
N ILE A 461 5.14 15.82 11.23
CA ILE A 461 6.26 14.98 11.70
C ILE A 461 7.24 14.76 10.56
N ILE A 462 6.76 14.36 9.37
CA ILE A 462 7.68 13.99 8.29
C ILE A 462 8.45 15.22 7.79
N THR A 463 7.84 16.41 7.80
CA THR A 463 8.53 17.68 7.51
C THR A 463 9.61 17.99 8.55
N GLN A 464 9.33 17.84 9.86
CA GLN A 464 10.35 18.05 10.90
C GLN A 464 11.49 17.02 10.81
N ALA A 465 11.16 15.75 10.54
CA ALA A 465 12.16 14.70 10.34
C ALA A 465 13.05 15.00 9.13
N ARG A 466 12.44 15.45 8.02
CA ARG A 466 13.15 15.88 6.82
C ARG A 466 14.06 17.09 7.07
N GLU A 467 13.59 18.08 7.84
CA GLU A 467 14.38 19.26 8.23
C GLU A 467 15.62 18.88 9.05
N LEU A 468 15.51 17.91 9.94
CA LEU A 468 16.66 17.40 10.68
C LEU A 468 17.62 16.62 9.77
N ILE A 469 17.09 15.72 8.93
CA ILE A 469 17.88 14.93 7.98
C ILE A 469 18.62 15.82 6.97
N GLU A 470 18.01 16.91 6.50
CA GLU A 470 18.65 17.89 5.59
C GLU A 470 19.88 18.57 6.22
N GLN A 471 19.92 18.71 7.54
CA GLN A 471 21.04 19.32 8.24
C GLN A 471 22.23 18.37 8.45
N ILE A 472 21.99 17.06 8.47
CA ILE A 472 23.02 16.04 8.75
C ILE A 472 23.35 15.16 7.54
N GLY A 473 22.53 15.18 6.49
CA GLY A 473 22.63 14.31 5.32
C GLY A 473 21.89 14.87 4.11
N ARG A 474 21.45 13.98 3.21
CA ARG A 474 20.72 14.35 1.99
C ARG A 474 19.41 13.58 1.88
N PRO A 475 18.26 14.22 2.08
CA PRO A 475 16.97 13.61 1.79
C PRO A 475 16.75 13.54 0.27
N LEU A 476 16.37 12.38 -0.24
CA LEU A 476 16.20 12.11 -1.68
C LEU A 476 14.72 12.18 -2.09
N GLU A 477 13.87 11.46 -1.37
CA GLU A 477 12.44 11.34 -1.63
C GLU A 477 11.68 11.20 -0.32
N LEU A 478 10.52 11.84 -0.27
CA LEU A 478 9.64 11.84 0.89
C LEU A 478 8.26 11.37 0.42
N ASP A 479 7.76 10.33 1.08
CA ASP A 479 6.58 9.58 0.68
C ASP A 479 5.63 9.43 1.88
N THR A 480 4.72 10.39 2.14
CA THR A 480 3.66 10.40 3.17
C THR A 480 4.08 10.14 4.63
N ASP A 481 4.65 8.96 4.90
CA ASP A 481 5.16 8.47 6.17
C ASP A 481 6.63 8.04 6.10
N GLY A 482 7.25 7.97 4.92
CA GLY A 482 8.64 7.56 4.70
C GLY A 482 9.56 8.68 4.22
N ILE A 483 10.83 8.65 4.64
CA ILE A 483 11.92 9.44 4.03
C ILE A 483 12.99 8.48 3.53
N TRP A 484 13.34 8.61 2.25
CA TRP A 484 14.56 8.08 1.67
C TRP A 484 15.67 9.11 1.80
N CYS A 485 16.76 8.74 2.45
CA CYS A 485 17.90 9.63 2.62
C CYS A 485 19.24 8.92 2.48
N VAL A 486 20.26 9.74 2.21
CA VAL A 486 21.65 9.34 2.25
C VAL A 486 22.32 10.00 3.45
N LEU A 487 22.98 9.20 4.29
CA LEU A 487 23.80 9.67 5.40
C LEU A 487 25.28 9.33 5.14
N PRO A 488 26.24 10.13 5.67
CA PRO A 488 27.67 9.83 5.55
C PRO A 488 28.03 8.49 6.20
N ASN A 489 29.02 7.75 5.66
CA ASN A 489 29.45 6.46 6.26
C ASN A 489 29.78 6.53 7.75
N SER A 490 30.43 7.63 8.11
CA SER A 490 30.96 7.88 9.45
C SER A 490 29.86 8.19 10.46
N PHE A 491 28.62 8.44 10.00
CA PHE A 491 27.50 8.72 10.87
C PHE A 491 27.16 7.48 11.73
N PRO A 492 26.82 7.64 13.02
CA PRO A 492 26.49 6.49 13.86
C PRO A 492 25.25 5.76 13.36
N GLU A 493 25.40 4.46 13.10
CA GLU A 493 24.32 3.61 12.61
C GLU A 493 23.74 2.73 13.74
N ASN A 494 24.35 1.58 14.02
CA ASN A 494 23.85 0.61 14.98
C ASN A 494 24.76 0.49 16.21
N PHE A 495 24.15 0.51 17.40
CA PHE A 495 24.81 0.25 18.68
C PHE A 495 24.28 -1.02 19.32
N VAL A 496 25.18 -1.83 19.89
CA VAL A 496 24.81 -3.06 20.60
C VAL A 496 24.84 -2.82 22.10
N ILE A 497 23.66 -2.80 22.72
CA ILE A 497 23.47 -2.74 24.16
C ILE A 497 23.52 -4.15 24.73
N LYS A 498 24.36 -4.37 25.74
CA LYS A 498 24.43 -5.61 26.51
C LYS A 498 23.56 -5.47 27.76
N THR A 499 22.70 -6.45 27.98
CA THR A 499 21.82 -6.48 29.15
C THR A 499 22.06 -7.72 30.00
N THR A 500 21.73 -7.63 31.29
CA THR A 500 21.72 -8.76 32.23
C THR A 500 20.49 -9.67 32.06
N SER A 501 19.54 -9.30 31.19
CA SER A 501 18.29 -10.05 30.98
C SER A 501 18.50 -11.32 30.16
N VAL A 502 18.04 -12.46 30.68
CA VAL A 502 18.11 -13.77 30.01
C VAL A 502 17.32 -13.78 28.69
N LYS A 503 16.25 -12.98 28.58
CA LYS A 503 15.39 -12.94 27.37
C LYS A 503 15.95 -12.05 26.26
N LYS A 504 16.69 -10.98 26.60
CA LYS A 504 17.25 -10.00 25.65
C LYS A 504 18.72 -9.69 25.99
N PRO A 505 19.65 -10.66 25.90
CA PRO A 505 21.04 -10.45 26.34
C PRO A 505 21.78 -9.39 25.49
N LYS A 506 21.35 -9.20 24.24
CA LYS A 506 21.86 -8.17 23.32
C LYS A 506 20.69 -7.48 22.63
N VAL A 507 20.75 -6.16 22.58
CA VAL A 507 19.75 -5.31 21.92
C VAL A 507 20.48 -4.39 20.95
N THR A 508 20.04 -4.36 19.69
CA THR A 508 20.63 -3.51 18.65
C THR A 508 19.75 -2.28 18.48
N ILE A 509 20.31 -1.10 18.71
CA ILE A 509 19.62 0.18 18.59
C ILE A 509 20.16 0.91 17.37
N SER A 510 19.27 1.33 16.47
CA SER A 510 19.59 2.21 15.35
C SER A 510 19.54 3.66 15.82
N TYR A 511 20.69 4.35 15.81
CA TYR A 511 20.79 5.75 16.26
C TYR A 511 19.99 6.73 15.38
N PRO A 512 19.99 6.63 14.04
CA PRO A 512 19.12 7.47 13.20
C PRO A 512 17.64 7.31 13.54
N GLY A 513 17.20 6.09 13.83
CA GLY A 513 15.83 5.80 14.27
C GLY A 513 15.52 6.42 15.63
N ALA A 514 16.36 6.14 16.63
CA ALA A 514 16.23 6.67 17.99
C ALA A 514 16.21 8.20 18.03
N MET A 515 17.05 8.85 17.22
CA MET A 515 17.12 10.30 17.07
C MET A 515 15.81 10.89 16.57
N LEU A 516 15.17 10.26 15.59
CA LEU A 516 13.87 10.71 15.09
C LEU A 516 12.74 10.40 16.08
N ASN A 517 12.80 9.26 16.78
CA ASN A 517 11.81 8.87 17.78
C ASN A 517 11.75 9.82 18.97
N ILE A 518 12.90 10.24 19.51
CA ILE A 518 12.90 11.20 20.61
C ILE A 518 12.36 12.57 20.18
N MET A 519 12.65 13.01 18.94
CA MET A 519 12.10 14.25 18.39
C MET A 519 10.58 14.17 18.28
N VAL A 520 10.06 13.05 17.78
CA VAL A 520 8.61 12.83 17.69
C VAL A 520 7.98 12.78 19.08
N LYS A 521 8.63 12.12 20.04
CA LYS A 521 8.13 12.07 21.41
C LYS A 521 8.03 13.46 22.00
N GLU A 522 9.04 14.30 21.86
CA GLU A 522 9.02 15.65 22.44
C GLU A 522 8.04 16.59 21.72
N GLY A 523 7.90 16.47 20.40
CA GLY A 523 7.05 17.36 19.61
C GLY A 523 5.57 16.97 19.55
N PHE A 524 5.24 15.68 19.72
CA PHE A 524 3.92 15.13 19.36
C PHE A 524 3.33 14.17 20.40
N THR A 525 3.81 14.18 21.65
CA THR A 525 3.17 13.42 22.73
C THR A 525 1.86 14.08 23.15
N ASN A 526 0.81 13.27 23.34
CA ASN A 526 -0.45 13.74 23.90
C ASN A 526 -0.43 13.60 25.43
N ASP A 527 -0.11 14.68 26.13
CA ASP A 527 -0.13 14.76 27.60
C ASP A 527 -1.54 14.88 28.20
N GLN A 528 -2.56 15.00 27.36
CA GLN A 528 -3.96 15.19 27.76
C GLN A 528 -4.79 13.91 27.62
N TYR A 529 -4.18 12.77 27.29
CA TYR A 529 -4.91 11.52 27.07
C TYR A 529 -5.58 11.07 28.37
N GLN A 530 -6.90 10.92 28.37
CA GLN A 530 -7.68 10.53 29.56
C GLN A 530 -8.24 9.13 29.36
N GLU A 531 -8.11 8.30 30.39
CA GLU A 531 -8.59 6.93 30.40
C GLU A 531 -9.54 6.71 31.58
N LEU A 532 -10.66 6.05 31.32
CA LEU A 532 -11.66 5.72 32.34
C LEU A 532 -11.14 4.54 33.17
N THR A 533 -10.76 4.80 34.42
CA THR A 533 -10.23 3.75 35.32
C THR A 533 -11.33 3.08 36.13
N GLU A 534 -12.33 3.85 36.56
CA GLU A 534 -13.45 3.34 37.34
C GLU A 534 -14.79 3.72 36.69
N PRO A 535 -15.45 2.77 35.99
CA PRO A 535 -16.70 3.05 35.28
C PRO A 535 -17.88 3.44 36.18
N SER A 536 -17.91 2.97 37.43
CA SER A 536 -18.99 3.24 38.38
C SER A 536 -18.96 4.67 38.91
N SER A 537 -17.78 5.21 39.19
CA SER A 537 -17.58 6.59 39.69
C SER A 537 -17.31 7.59 38.57
N LEU A 538 -17.17 7.12 37.31
CA LEU A 538 -16.74 7.91 36.16
C LEU A 538 -15.41 8.65 36.40
N THR A 539 -14.48 7.99 37.09
CA THR A 539 -13.15 8.54 37.38
C THR A 539 -12.22 8.36 36.19
N TYR A 540 -11.61 9.46 35.74
CA TYR A 540 -10.65 9.48 34.65
C TYR A 540 -9.24 9.79 35.17
N VAL A 541 -8.25 9.12 34.60
CA VAL A 541 -6.84 9.40 34.85
C VAL A 541 -6.21 9.96 33.58
N THR A 542 -5.54 11.10 33.72
CA THR A 542 -4.74 11.69 32.63
C THR A 542 -3.37 11.03 32.58
N ARG A 543 -2.93 10.65 31.39
CA ARG A 543 -1.59 10.12 31.13
C ARG A 543 -1.03 10.66 29.81
N SER A 544 0.29 10.69 29.70
CA SER A 544 0.96 10.98 28.44
C SER A 544 0.94 9.73 27.56
N GLU A 545 0.43 9.85 26.33
CA GLU A 545 0.37 8.76 25.36
C GLU A 545 1.09 9.18 24.07
N ASN A 546 2.06 8.37 23.65
CA ASN A 546 2.66 8.44 22.33
C ASN A 546 3.03 7.03 21.89
N SER A 547 2.57 6.62 20.71
CA SER A 547 2.87 5.31 20.14
C SER A 547 3.39 5.40 18.71
N ILE A 548 3.98 6.55 18.40
CA ILE A 548 4.54 6.87 17.11
C ILE A 548 6.02 6.56 17.14
N PHE A 549 6.44 5.70 16.22
CA PHE A 549 7.84 5.34 16.07
C PHE A 549 8.19 5.29 14.58
N PHE A 550 9.42 5.69 14.32
CA PHE A 550 10.15 5.47 13.10
C PHE A 550 10.86 4.13 13.17
N GLU A 551 10.66 3.30 12.13
CA GLU A 551 11.50 2.13 11.88
C GLU A 551 12.49 2.48 10.77
N VAL A 552 13.75 2.07 10.93
CA VAL A 552 14.80 2.22 9.91
C VAL A 552 14.93 0.91 9.15
N ASP A 553 14.93 1.00 7.82
CA ASP A 553 15.17 -0.11 6.90
C ASP A 553 16.33 0.21 5.96
N GLY A 554 17.15 -0.81 5.66
CA GLY A 554 18.47 -0.67 5.06
C GLY A 554 19.59 -1.12 6.02
N PRO A 555 20.86 -0.90 5.64
CA PRO A 555 21.34 -0.12 4.50
C PRO A 555 21.12 -0.78 3.13
N TYR A 556 21.05 0.04 2.07
CA TYR A 556 20.87 -0.41 0.69
C TYR A 556 22.11 -0.12 -0.18
N LEU A 557 22.29 -0.91 -1.25
CA LEU A 557 23.39 -0.75 -2.21
C LEU A 557 23.19 0.46 -3.11
N ALA A 558 22.00 0.61 -3.68
CA ALA A 558 21.74 1.62 -4.70
C ALA A 558 20.30 2.11 -4.67
N MET A 559 20.11 3.40 -4.99
CA MET A 559 18.81 4.00 -5.28
C MET A 559 18.90 4.86 -6.53
N ILE A 560 17.92 4.68 -7.43
CA ILE A 560 17.83 5.40 -8.69
C ILE A 560 16.52 6.18 -8.71
N LEU A 561 16.62 7.50 -8.89
CA LEU A 561 15.49 8.42 -8.95
C LEU A 561 15.48 9.17 -10.31
N PRO A 562 14.40 9.09 -11.09
CA PRO A 562 14.31 9.75 -12.39
C PRO A 562 13.98 11.25 -12.24
N ALA A 563 14.49 12.06 -13.17
CA ALA A 563 14.16 13.48 -13.30
C ALA A 563 12.97 13.71 -14.25
N SER A 564 12.26 14.83 -14.08
CA SER A 564 11.22 15.26 -15.03
C SER A 564 11.84 15.83 -16.31
N LYS A 565 11.07 15.85 -17.40
CA LYS A 565 11.43 16.58 -18.62
C LYS A 565 11.21 18.09 -18.50
N GLU A 566 10.30 18.50 -17.62
CA GLU A 566 9.98 19.91 -17.38
C GLU A 566 10.91 20.49 -16.31
N GLU A 567 11.50 21.65 -16.61
CA GLU A 567 12.36 22.37 -15.68
C GLU A 567 11.61 22.71 -14.37
N GLY A 568 12.28 22.50 -13.24
CA GLY A 568 11.72 22.77 -11.92
C GLY A 568 10.66 21.76 -11.44
N LYS A 569 10.20 20.82 -12.29
CA LYS A 569 9.33 19.72 -11.86
C LYS A 569 10.15 18.47 -11.58
N LYS A 570 9.77 17.72 -10.55
CA LYS A 570 10.40 16.44 -10.19
C LYS A 570 9.35 15.33 -10.19
N LEU A 571 9.77 14.11 -10.52
CA LEU A 571 8.88 12.95 -10.56
C LEU A 571 8.77 12.34 -9.17
N LYS A 572 7.60 12.44 -8.57
CA LYS A 572 7.29 11.83 -7.27
C LYS A 572 6.93 10.35 -7.43
N LYS A 573 7.14 9.53 -6.39
CA LYS A 573 6.73 8.11 -6.34
C LYS A 573 7.31 7.22 -7.45
N ARG A 574 8.51 7.56 -7.93
CA ARG A 574 9.24 6.77 -8.93
C ARG A 574 10.67 6.56 -8.46
N TYR A 575 11.00 5.34 -8.06
CA TYR A 575 12.35 4.97 -7.62
C TYR A 575 12.57 3.47 -7.70
N ALA A 576 13.84 3.09 -7.87
CA ALA A 576 14.32 1.71 -7.81
C ALA A 576 15.38 1.61 -6.72
N VAL A 577 15.27 0.62 -5.84
CA VAL A 577 16.16 0.39 -4.70
C VAL A 577 16.69 -1.04 -4.76
N PHE A 578 17.99 -1.19 -4.51
CA PHE A 578 18.69 -2.47 -4.55
C PHE A 578 19.32 -2.81 -3.20
N ASN A 579 19.21 -4.09 -2.82
CA ASN A 579 19.88 -4.65 -1.65
C ASN A 579 21.39 -4.80 -1.88
N GLU A 580 22.14 -5.04 -0.81
CA GLU A 580 23.59 -5.31 -0.86
C GLU A 580 23.97 -6.51 -1.75
N ASP A 581 23.09 -7.50 -1.87
CA ASP A 581 23.28 -8.67 -2.74
C ASP A 581 23.02 -8.38 -4.24
N GLY A 582 22.67 -7.12 -4.58
CA GLY A 582 22.31 -6.69 -5.92
C GLY A 582 20.88 -7.05 -6.34
N SER A 583 20.11 -7.71 -5.46
CA SER A 583 18.69 -7.99 -5.73
C SER A 583 17.85 -6.72 -5.66
N LEU A 584 16.80 -6.66 -6.46
CA LEU A 584 15.85 -5.55 -6.47
C LEU A 584 14.99 -5.60 -5.20
N ALA A 585 15.22 -4.67 -4.27
CA ALA A 585 14.49 -4.55 -3.02
C ALA A 585 13.10 -3.95 -3.25
N GLU A 586 13.06 -2.80 -3.92
CA GLU A 586 11.83 -2.07 -4.15
C GLU A 586 11.84 -1.34 -5.50
N LEU A 587 10.68 -1.32 -6.15
CA LEU A 587 10.48 -0.64 -7.43
C LEU A 587 9.10 0.00 -7.45
N LYS A 588 9.06 1.32 -7.61
CA LYS A 588 7.83 2.12 -7.53
C LYS A 588 7.63 2.97 -8.75
N GLY A 589 6.38 3.10 -9.17
CA GLY A 589 5.93 4.07 -10.17
C GLY A 589 6.33 3.82 -11.63
N PHE A 590 7.31 2.96 -11.91
CA PHE A 590 7.77 2.62 -13.26
C PHE A 590 6.79 1.75 -14.06
N GLU A 591 6.85 1.90 -15.38
CA GLU A 591 5.99 1.29 -16.39
C GLU A 591 6.09 -0.24 -16.43
N ILE A 592 7.24 -0.82 -16.07
CA ILE A 592 7.44 -2.26 -15.87
C ILE A 592 6.39 -2.90 -14.96
N LYS A 593 5.92 -2.17 -13.93
CA LYS A 593 4.85 -2.64 -13.03
C LYS A 593 3.44 -2.26 -13.50
N ARG A 594 3.29 -1.39 -14.50
CA ARG A 594 1.98 -0.89 -14.95
C ARG A 594 1.36 -1.76 -16.05
N ARG A 595 0.02 -1.85 -16.07
CA ARG A 595 -0.73 -2.56 -17.11
C ARG A 595 -0.86 -1.69 -18.35
N GLY A 596 -0.80 -2.29 -19.54
CA GLY A 596 -1.12 -1.62 -20.80
C GLY A 596 -0.03 -0.70 -21.36
N GLU A 597 1.04 -0.46 -20.61
CA GLU A 597 2.21 0.28 -21.12
C GLU A 597 2.95 -0.52 -22.19
N LEU A 598 3.63 0.22 -23.08
CA LEU A 598 4.35 -0.34 -24.22
C LEU A 598 5.38 -1.40 -23.75
N GLN A 599 5.27 -2.61 -24.30
CA GLN A 599 6.11 -3.74 -23.89
C GLN A 599 7.61 -3.45 -24.08
N LEU A 600 7.96 -2.72 -25.14
CA LEU A 600 9.33 -2.28 -25.38
C LEU A 600 9.91 -1.49 -24.19
N ILE A 601 9.13 -0.57 -23.61
CA ILE A 601 9.58 0.23 -22.45
C ILE A 601 9.79 -0.65 -21.22
N LYS A 602 8.98 -1.69 -21.04
CA LYS A 602 9.12 -2.62 -19.92
C LYS A 602 10.41 -3.43 -20.02
N ILE A 603 10.73 -3.91 -21.23
CA ILE A 603 11.96 -4.66 -21.48
C ILE A 603 13.17 -3.73 -21.33
N PHE A 604 13.10 -2.52 -21.90
CA PHE A 604 14.11 -1.49 -21.72
C PHE A 604 14.39 -1.20 -20.24
N GLN A 605 13.36 -0.90 -19.46
CA GLN A 605 13.50 -0.64 -18.02
C GLN A 605 14.13 -1.82 -17.28
N SER A 606 13.71 -3.05 -17.58
CA SER A 606 14.29 -4.26 -16.98
C SER A 606 15.79 -4.35 -17.24
N SER A 607 16.22 -4.10 -18.49
CA SER A 607 17.64 -4.16 -18.88
C SER A 607 18.49 -3.01 -18.31
N VAL A 608 17.90 -1.81 -18.18
CA VAL A 608 18.60 -0.61 -17.73
C VAL A 608 18.84 -0.63 -16.22
N PHE A 609 17.90 -1.16 -15.43
CA PHE A 609 18.04 -1.20 -13.97
C PHE A 609 19.25 -2.01 -13.50
N GLU A 610 19.53 -3.15 -14.15
CA GLU A 610 20.73 -3.94 -13.85
C GLU A 610 22.02 -3.23 -14.28
N ALA A 611 21.96 -2.39 -15.33
CA ALA A 611 23.14 -1.65 -15.81
C ALA A 611 23.61 -0.56 -14.84
N PHE A 612 22.73 -0.03 -13.99
CA PHE A 612 23.07 0.95 -12.95
C PHE A 612 23.97 0.38 -11.85
N LEU A 613 24.02 -0.94 -11.68
CA LEU A 613 24.89 -1.62 -10.71
C LEU A 613 26.31 -1.83 -11.24
N LYS A 614 26.58 -1.57 -12.52
CA LYS A 614 27.89 -1.75 -13.15
C LYS A 614 28.68 -0.45 -13.14
N GLY A 615 30.00 -0.54 -13.03
CA GLY A 615 30.90 0.62 -12.95
C GLY A 615 31.28 0.97 -11.51
N SER A 616 32.41 1.66 -11.36
CA SER A 616 33.00 2.07 -10.08
C SER A 616 32.93 3.58 -9.83
N THR A 617 32.82 4.38 -10.88
CA THR A 617 32.56 5.84 -10.80
C THR A 617 31.22 6.19 -11.41
N LEU A 618 30.66 7.34 -11.05
CA LEU A 618 29.37 7.80 -11.59
C LEU A 618 29.39 7.90 -13.12
N GLU A 619 30.50 8.33 -13.71
CA GLU A 619 30.69 8.39 -15.17
C GLU A 619 30.67 7.00 -15.80
N GLU A 620 31.32 6.01 -15.17
CA GLU A 620 31.31 4.62 -15.65
C GLU A 620 29.91 4.00 -15.56
N VAL A 621 29.17 4.29 -14.48
CA VAL A 621 27.77 3.85 -14.33
C VAL A 621 26.93 4.40 -15.47
N TYR A 622 26.97 5.71 -15.71
CA TYR A 622 26.22 6.31 -16.82
C TYR A 622 26.71 5.82 -18.18
N GLY A 623 28.00 5.53 -18.35
CA GLY A 623 28.55 4.91 -19.56
C GLY A 623 28.02 3.50 -19.81
N SER A 624 27.87 2.69 -18.75
CA SER A 624 27.24 1.36 -18.83
C SER A 624 25.76 1.46 -19.22
N VAL A 625 25.03 2.38 -18.61
CA VAL A 625 23.61 2.63 -18.90
C VAL A 625 23.43 3.17 -20.33
N ALA A 626 24.31 4.06 -20.78
CA ALA A 626 24.30 4.62 -22.14
C ALA A 626 24.44 3.51 -23.19
N LYS A 627 25.35 2.54 -23.00
CA LYS A 627 25.47 1.40 -23.93
C LYS A 627 24.17 0.62 -24.10
N VAL A 628 23.43 0.41 -23.01
CA VAL A 628 22.11 -0.25 -23.08
C VAL A 628 21.10 0.64 -23.80
N ALA A 629 21.10 1.94 -23.53
CA ALA A 629 20.24 2.89 -24.23
C ALA A 629 20.51 2.94 -25.73
N ASP A 630 21.78 3.03 -26.13
CA ASP A 630 22.21 3.05 -27.53
C ASP A 630 21.81 1.76 -28.26
N TYR A 631 21.97 0.59 -27.63
CA TYR A 631 21.49 -0.68 -28.18
C TYR A 631 19.97 -0.63 -28.51
N TRP A 632 19.14 -0.13 -27.58
CA TRP A 632 17.71 -0.04 -27.81
C TRP A 632 17.33 1.04 -28.84
N LEU A 633 18.09 2.14 -28.91
CA LEU A 633 17.96 3.14 -29.95
C LEU A 633 18.33 2.58 -31.33
N ASP A 634 19.40 1.79 -31.43
CA ASP A 634 19.81 1.13 -32.68
C ASP A 634 18.76 0.16 -33.19
N VAL A 635 18.12 -0.61 -32.31
CA VAL A 635 16.98 -1.48 -32.68
C VAL A 635 15.83 -0.65 -33.29
N LEU A 636 15.56 0.53 -32.75
CA LEU A 636 14.52 1.42 -33.25
C LEU A 636 14.92 2.10 -34.57
N TYR A 637 16.14 2.62 -34.69
CA TYR A 637 16.62 3.33 -35.88
C TYR A 637 16.90 2.40 -37.06
N SER A 638 17.39 1.19 -36.79
CA SER A 638 17.51 0.12 -37.80
C SER A 638 16.15 -0.34 -38.32
N LYS A 639 15.05 0.04 -37.64
CA LYS A 639 13.69 -0.47 -37.88
C LYS A 639 13.66 -2.00 -37.81
N VAL A 640 14.41 -2.58 -36.86
CA VAL A 640 14.55 -4.03 -36.68
C VAL A 640 15.10 -4.73 -37.94
N ARG A 641 15.88 -4.03 -38.77
CA ARG A 641 16.64 -4.69 -39.84
C ARG A 641 17.89 -5.34 -39.26
N PRO A 642 18.16 -6.62 -39.53
CA PRO A 642 19.39 -7.24 -39.09
C PRO A 642 20.58 -6.47 -39.68
N PRO A 643 21.63 -6.18 -38.90
CA PRO A 643 22.86 -5.64 -39.46
C PRO A 643 23.40 -6.64 -40.49
N SER A 644 23.82 -6.15 -41.64
CA SER A 644 24.37 -6.93 -42.76
C SER A 644 25.71 -7.64 -42.44
N SER A 645 26.13 -7.68 -41.18
CA SER A 645 27.46 -8.13 -40.77
C SER A 645 27.47 -8.77 -39.37
N PHE A 646 26.68 -9.82 -39.14
CA PHE A 646 26.93 -10.79 -38.05
C PHE A 646 26.35 -12.17 -38.43
N PRO A 647 27.17 -13.14 -38.88
CA PRO A 647 26.74 -14.52 -39.03
C PRO A 647 26.81 -15.19 -37.64
N GLY A 648 25.68 -15.62 -37.07
CA GLY A 648 25.70 -16.57 -35.95
C GLY A 648 24.71 -16.44 -34.79
N CYS A 649 23.61 -15.68 -34.89
CA CYS A 649 22.56 -15.69 -33.86
C CYS A 649 21.16 -15.79 -34.47
N GLU A 650 20.86 -16.95 -35.04
CA GLU A 650 19.50 -17.37 -35.38
C GLU A 650 18.86 -17.97 -34.12
N GLY A 651 17.98 -17.24 -33.44
CA GLY A 651 17.27 -17.77 -32.26
C GLY A 651 16.34 -16.81 -31.54
N PHE A 652 16.48 -15.50 -31.74
CA PHE A 652 15.64 -14.49 -31.09
C PHE A 652 15.11 -13.46 -32.10
N TRP A 653 14.23 -13.87 -33.00
CA TRP A 653 13.51 -12.93 -33.85
C TRP A 653 12.01 -13.25 -33.85
N PHE A 654 11.21 -12.32 -33.33
CA PHE A 654 9.76 -12.32 -33.49
C PHE A 654 9.40 -12.21 -34.98
N PRO A 655 8.30 -12.84 -35.43
CA PRO A 655 7.85 -12.71 -36.81
C PRO A 655 7.45 -11.26 -37.13
N PRO A 656 7.63 -10.81 -38.39
CA PRO A 656 7.29 -9.46 -38.81
C PRO A 656 5.79 -9.19 -38.70
N LEU A 657 5.45 -8.00 -38.22
CA LEU A 657 4.09 -7.44 -38.13
C LEU A 657 3.36 -7.40 -39.47
#